data_AF-A0A6L8TES4-F1
#
_entry.id   AF-A0A6L8TES4-F1
#
_cell.length_a   1.000
_cell.length_b   1.000
_cell.length_c   1.000
_cell.angle_alpha   90.00
_cell.angle_beta   90.00
_cell.angle_gamma   90.00
#
_symmetry.space_group_name_H-M   'P 1'
#
loop_
_entity.id
_entity.type
_entity.pdbx_description
1 polymer ?
#
loop_
_entity_poly.entity_id
_entity_poly.type
_entity_poly.pdbx_seq_one_letter_code
_entity_poly.pdbx_strand_id
1 'polypeptide(L)'
;MRRKSAGKKLMAVLIAASLALTPAELTVAAEMEPEGEKAAFWAEESGDTASSDPEDIAEAEADITDGSAAIEEQETTDTDTGNNVQENAETGVMESGEEAPEGTAEEEELEAPEAAMDEEEALEECEQAEENAAFDDGTKDAVQASAEYSDGKFTWVLDGNGTLTITGNNMELTKNEISESALEKAGIDFSRVNKLVIGNGITGFDRWGMWNLKKYIKELEIHGNAGMNMPEQCFYDVPNIESVVISGAVDVPRDMFGKCTGLKKVTLKNGVRSIGEDAFRDCSSLEGVIFENTVLEKISDGAFWGCSALSSIALPDSVTEIERNAFFETGLRNIQLPEKLTLIGGGAFCNCKNLKQVQLPPQLKELGEGAFFNCENLAQIQLPSQLNKLGTDAFRDCTSLDKIDIPAGLKQIESATFCNTGLTSVTLHEGLTKIEDWAFHDCLKLKKIRIPKSVTDIGELALGIRYNMGNGAEEVIPGGFTVEGYTGSAAERYVKRMHQSENLYHVFFKDVKFVSIGGQTAAVTNISKTKISALKTRAFTGKPLTQALTITYGGKKLVNGRDYTLTWKNNKNIGTASVTIKGKGKYNGSVTKKFRITVQKNAVYTVSRLKYKISSADTSGKGTVVFTGATDKAARKALTIPTTVKIGGKSFRVTAIGTSAMSGAKKLTTVKIGANIMTVGAKAFYGCSKLSNVTIFGTKLTTAKTGANAFKGIRSNCRFKVPASRVSAYKKLLRAKGAGPKIIVTK
;
A
#
# COMPACT_ATOMS: atom_id res chain seq x y z
N MET A 1 37.85 2.87 8.57
CA MET A 1 37.56 2.85 7.12
C MET A 1 38.31 1.72 6.38
N ARG A 2 38.18 0.45 6.80
CA ARG A 2 38.76 -0.71 6.08
C ARG A 2 37.86 -1.97 6.08
N ARG A 3 36.54 -1.83 6.30
CA ARG A 3 35.58 -2.96 6.29
C ARG A 3 34.43 -2.85 5.28
N LYS A 4 34.36 -1.79 4.46
CA LYS A 4 33.26 -1.60 3.49
C LYS A 4 33.55 -2.05 2.05
N SER A 5 34.80 -2.41 1.69
CA SER A 5 35.10 -2.87 0.32
C SER A 5 35.10 -4.40 0.13
N ALA A 6 34.95 -5.19 1.21
CA ALA A 6 34.90 -6.64 1.12
C ALA A 6 33.52 -7.16 0.66
N GLY A 7 32.42 -6.48 1.04
CA GLY A 7 31.06 -6.90 0.69
C GLY A 7 30.70 -6.74 -0.79
N LYS A 8 31.27 -5.74 -1.48
CA LYS A 8 30.99 -5.51 -2.92
C LYS A 8 31.82 -6.41 -3.85
N LYS A 9 33.04 -6.78 -3.45
CA LYS A 9 33.85 -7.77 -4.20
C LYS A 9 33.31 -9.19 -4.03
N LEU A 10 32.72 -9.53 -2.88
CA LEU A 10 32.09 -10.85 -2.67
C LEU A 10 30.81 -11.02 -3.50
N MET A 11 30.02 -9.94 -3.69
CA MET A 11 28.80 -9.93 -4.52
C MET A 11 29.11 -10.16 -6.02
N ALA A 12 30.16 -9.53 -6.56
CA ALA A 12 30.55 -9.74 -7.97
C ALA A 12 31.11 -11.15 -8.22
N VAL A 13 31.80 -11.75 -7.24
CA VAL A 13 32.33 -13.11 -7.33
C VAL A 13 31.23 -14.18 -7.21
N LEU A 14 30.17 -13.91 -6.43
CA LEU A 14 29.01 -14.80 -6.33
C LEU A 14 28.16 -14.82 -7.60
N ILE A 15 28.07 -13.69 -8.33
CA ILE A 15 27.37 -13.63 -9.63
C ILE A 15 28.16 -14.35 -10.74
N ALA A 16 29.49 -14.26 -10.72
CA ALA A 16 30.35 -14.93 -11.71
C ALA A 16 30.40 -16.46 -11.54
N ALA A 17 30.34 -16.95 -10.29
CA ALA A 17 30.32 -18.39 -10.02
C ALA A 17 28.98 -19.07 -10.40
N SER A 18 27.89 -18.31 -10.55
CA SER A 18 26.57 -18.82 -10.94
C SER A 18 26.27 -18.77 -12.45
N LEU A 19 27.14 -18.18 -13.29
CA LEU A 19 26.83 -17.91 -14.71
C LEU A 19 27.84 -18.47 -15.74
N ALA A 20 28.93 -19.13 -15.34
CA ALA A 20 29.88 -19.80 -16.24
C ALA A 20 30.34 -18.96 -17.47
N LEU A 21 30.59 -17.65 -17.28
CA LEU A 21 31.04 -16.74 -18.34
C LEU A 21 32.52 -16.92 -18.67
N THR A 22 32.90 -16.62 -19.92
CA THR A 22 34.28 -16.78 -20.40
C THR A 22 35.18 -15.59 -20.00
N PRO A 23 36.51 -15.76 -19.91
CA PRO A 23 37.43 -14.68 -19.51
C PRO A 23 37.40 -13.42 -20.39
N ALA A 24 36.93 -13.53 -21.63
CA ALA A 24 36.85 -12.40 -22.58
C ALA A 24 35.71 -11.42 -22.25
N GLU A 25 34.65 -11.88 -21.57
CA GLU A 25 33.45 -11.10 -21.27
C GLU A 25 33.60 -10.25 -19.98
N LEU A 26 34.64 -10.51 -19.17
CA LEU A 26 34.95 -9.72 -17.97
C LEU A 26 35.52 -8.32 -18.26
N THR A 27 36.04 -8.09 -19.47
CA THR A 27 36.81 -6.89 -19.80
C THR A 27 35.95 -5.65 -20.07
N VAL A 28 34.67 -5.83 -20.44
CA VAL A 28 33.79 -4.71 -20.82
C VAL A 28 33.06 -4.08 -19.62
N ALA A 29 32.91 -4.81 -18.50
CA ALA A 29 32.19 -4.33 -17.33
C ALA A 29 33.03 -3.42 -16.39
N ALA A 30 34.32 -3.22 -16.67
CA ALA A 30 35.24 -2.47 -15.80
C ALA A 30 35.32 -0.96 -16.12
N GLU A 31 34.72 -0.46 -17.20
CA GLU A 31 34.89 0.91 -17.68
C GLU A 31 33.59 1.73 -17.68
N MET A 32 32.98 1.93 -16.51
CA MET A 32 32.01 3.03 -16.32
C MET A 32 32.15 3.61 -14.91
N GLU A 33 32.87 4.73 -14.77
CA GLU A 33 32.83 5.56 -13.55
C GLU A 33 31.56 6.45 -13.55
N PRO A 34 30.90 6.64 -12.39
CA PRO A 34 29.94 7.72 -12.22
C PRO A 34 30.57 8.89 -11.42
N GLU A 35 30.38 10.10 -11.95
CA GLU A 35 30.64 11.37 -11.25
C GLU A 35 29.73 11.57 -10.02
N GLY A 36 30.20 12.41 -9.09
CA GLY A 36 29.69 12.63 -7.72
C GLY A 36 28.22 13.07 -7.61
N GLU A 37 27.59 13.00 -6.44
CA GLU A 37 27.82 13.92 -5.32
C GLU A 37 27.36 13.39 -3.94
N LYS A 38 27.76 14.13 -2.91
CA LYS A 38 27.79 13.79 -1.48
C LYS A 38 26.43 13.73 -0.78
N ALA A 39 26.39 12.87 0.23
CA ALA A 39 25.37 12.77 1.26
C ALA A 39 25.26 14.02 2.16
N ALA A 40 24.02 14.36 2.53
CA ALA A 40 23.68 15.05 3.77
C ALA A 40 22.45 14.39 4.41
N PHE A 41 22.43 14.41 5.74
CA PHE A 41 21.68 13.56 6.65
C PHE A 41 20.54 14.36 7.32
N TRP A 42 19.40 13.69 7.52
CA TRP A 42 18.25 13.98 8.42
C TRP A 42 17.15 15.00 8.08
N ALA A 43 15.92 14.48 8.11
CA ALA A 43 14.76 14.92 8.92
C ALA A 43 13.45 15.17 8.15
N GLU A 44 12.37 14.70 8.79
CA GLU A 44 10.95 14.79 8.45
C GLU A 44 10.48 16.19 8.02
N GLU A 45 9.57 16.28 7.05
CA GLU A 45 8.16 16.67 7.26
C GLU A 45 7.41 16.76 5.92
N SER A 46 6.19 16.27 5.97
CA SER A 46 5.10 16.42 5.01
C SER A 46 4.83 17.89 4.64
N GLY A 47 4.66 18.16 3.35
CA GLY A 47 4.22 19.45 2.82
C GLY A 47 3.41 19.26 1.54
N ASP A 48 2.11 19.08 1.72
CA ASP A 48 1.10 19.07 0.67
C ASP A 48 0.80 20.52 0.24
N THR A 49 0.86 20.80 -1.06
CA THR A 49 0.42 22.07 -1.66
C THR A 49 -0.25 21.80 -3.01
N ALA A 50 -1.55 22.04 -3.09
CA ALA A 50 -2.15 22.74 -4.22
C ALA A 50 -3.57 23.21 -3.87
N SER A 51 -3.73 24.52 -3.92
CA SER A 51 -5.00 25.25 -3.87
C SER A 51 -5.55 25.47 -5.28
N SER A 52 -6.88 25.46 -5.42
CA SER A 52 -7.59 26.32 -6.37
C SER A 52 -9.01 26.62 -5.89
N ASP A 53 -9.26 27.90 -5.57
CA ASP A 53 -10.57 28.57 -5.45
C ASP A 53 -11.29 28.65 -6.84
N PRO A 54 -12.43 29.36 -7.07
CA PRO A 54 -13.38 30.09 -6.18
C PRO A 54 -14.89 29.92 -6.56
N GLU A 55 -15.73 30.75 -5.90
CA GLU A 55 -17.02 31.35 -6.34
C GLU A 55 -18.29 30.86 -5.62
N ASP A 56 -19.29 31.66 -5.26
CA ASP A 56 -19.44 33.07 -4.85
C ASP A 56 -20.92 33.24 -4.39
N ILE A 57 -21.21 34.10 -3.40
CA ILE A 57 -22.43 34.94 -3.21
C ILE A 57 -23.80 34.21 -2.96
N ALA A 58 -24.78 34.58 -2.11
CA ALA A 58 -25.23 35.74 -1.29
C ALA A 58 -26.10 35.20 -0.12
N GLU A 59 -26.09 35.75 1.10
CA GLU A 59 -27.03 36.75 1.66
C GLU A 59 -28.51 36.50 1.27
N ALA A 60 -29.50 36.37 2.16
CA ALA A 60 -29.84 37.30 3.24
C ALA A 60 -30.79 36.70 4.30
N GLU A 61 -30.89 37.45 5.41
CA GLU A 61 -31.70 37.31 6.63
C GLU A 61 -33.23 37.37 6.32
N ALA A 62 -34.14 36.82 7.13
CA ALA A 62 -34.56 37.36 8.43
C ALA A 62 -35.47 36.41 9.24
N ASP A 63 -35.46 36.62 10.57
CA ASP A 63 -36.43 36.19 11.60
C ASP A 63 -37.89 36.54 11.22
N ILE A 64 -39.00 36.03 11.79
CA ILE A 64 -39.48 36.08 13.20
C ILE A 64 -40.79 35.21 13.31
N THR A 65 -41.03 34.62 14.50
CA THR A 65 -42.30 34.16 15.15
C THR A 65 -43.09 32.99 14.55
N ASP A 66 -43.36 31.90 15.28
CA ASP A 66 -44.20 31.69 16.50
C ASP A 66 -45.68 31.47 16.16
N GLY A 67 -46.33 30.50 16.81
CA GLY A 67 -47.78 30.34 16.78
C GLY A 67 -48.28 28.94 16.39
N SER A 68 -48.83 28.26 17.38
CA SER A 68 -49.40 26.92 17.38
C SER A 68 -50.85 26.82 16.89
N ALA A 69 -51.17 25.64 16.33
CA ALA A 69 -52.34 24.78 16.59
C ALA A 69 -53.76 25.12 16.05
N ALA A 70 -54.43 24.01 15.70
CA ALA A 70 -55.88 23.76 15.66
C ALA A 70 -56.66 24.36 14.47
N ILE A 71 -57.67 23.73 13.83
CA ILE A 71 -58.49 22.52 14.05
C ILE A 71 -59.32 22.31 12.74
N GLU A 72 -59.75 21.06 12.45
CA GLU A 72 -61.00 20.55 11.78
C GLU A 72 -61.74 21.39 10.70
N GLU A 73 -62.53 20.90 9.75
CA GLU A 73 -63.07 19.62 9.26
C GLU A 73 -63.91 19.97 8.01
N GLN A 74 -64.50 18.93 7.41
CA GLN A 74 -65.58 18.87 6.41
C GLN A 74 -65.10 18.77 4.96
N GLU A 75 -65.22 17.58 4.35
CA GLU A 75 -66.47 16.94 3.85
C GLU A 75 -67.18 17.84 2.83
N THR A 76 -67.75 17.40 1.72
CA THR A 76 -67.89 16.17 0.92
C THR A 76 -68.63 16.67 -0.33
N THR A 77 -68.51 15.99 -1.48
CA THR A 77 -69.66 15.59 -2.31
C THR A 77 -69.18 14.84 -3.56
N ASP A 78 -69.66 13.60 -3.65
CA ASP A 78 -69.70 12.69 -4.78
C ASP A 78 -70.41 13.24 -6.02
N THR A 79 -70.07 12.69 -7.20
CA THR A 79 -71.00 11.91 -8.06
C THR A 79 -70.22 11.06 -9.09
N ASP A 80 -70.22 9.74 -8.89
CA ASP A 80 -70.78 8.65 -9.75
C ASP A 80 -70.85 8.88 -11.29
N THR A 81 -70.49 7.99 -12.24
CA THR A 81 -70.69 6.53 -12.50
C THR A 81 -69.73 6.13 -13.67
N GLY A 82 -69.32 4.89 -14.00
CA GLY A 82 -69.62 3.54 -13.52
C GLY A 82 -68.89 2.42 -14.32
N ASN A 83 -69.10 1.17 -13.87
CA ASN A 83 -68.83 -0.19 -14.42
C ASN A 83 -67.35 -0.70 -14.48
N ASN A 84 -66.97 -1.92 -14.04
CA ASN A 84 -67.68 -3.17 -13.72
C ASN A 84 -66.81 -4.08 -12.79
N VAL A 85 -67.36 -4.60 -11.68
CA VAL A 85 -67.60 -6.04 -11.31
C VAL A 85 -66.45 -7.07 -11.56
N GLN A 86 -66.02 -7.98 -10.67
CA GLN A 86 -66.36 -8.43 -9.30
C GLN A 86 -65.21 -9.33 -8.77
N GLU A 87 -64.96 -9.25 -7.45
CA GLU A 87 -64.87 -10.35 -6.44
C GLU A 87 -64.11 -11.68 -6.72
N ASN A 88 -63.44 -12.36 -5.78
CA ASN A 88 -63.38 -12.24 -4.33
C ASN A 88 -62.23 -13.09 -3.74
N ALA A 89 -61.84 -12.70 -2.51
CA ALA A 89 -61.47 -13.55 -1.36
C ALA A 89 -60.18 -14.40 -1.40
N GLU A 90 -59.46 -14.68 -0.30
CA GLU A 90 -59.28 -14.10 1.04
C GLU A 90 -58.13 -14.93 1.68
N THR A 91 -57.33 -14.26 2.51
CA THR A 91 -56.65 -14.75 3.73
C THR A 91 -55.95 -16.13 3.76
N GLY A 92 -54.63 -16.10 4.05
CA GLY A 92 -54.18 -16.32 5.43
C GLY A 92 -53.41 -17.61 5.80
N VAL A 93 -52.16 -17.38 6.26
CA VAL A 93 -51.60 -17.83 7.57
C VAL A 93 -50.99 -19.25 7.71
N MET A 94 -49.76 -19.26 8.30
CA MET A 94 -49.08 -20.29 9.14
C MET A 94 -48.62 -21.59 8.46
N GLU A 95 -47.64 -22.37 8.95
CA GLU A 95 -46.44 -22.28 9.82
C GLU A 95 -45.88 -23.73 9.85
N SER A 96 -44.67 -23.91 10.38
CA SER A 96 -44.11 -25.16 10.96
C SER A 96 -43.85 -26.35 10.03
N GLY A 97 -42.61 -26.83 10.01
CA GLY A 97 -42.22 -28.07 10.71
C GLY A 97 -41.91 -29.12 9.62
N GLU A 98 -41.07 -30.12 9.76
CA GLU A 98 -40.25 -30.68 10.82
C GLU A 98 -39.34 -31.70 10.08
N GLU A 99 -38.22 -32.06 10.68
CA GLU A 99 -37.51 -33.34 10.51
C GLU A 99 -36.83 -33.72 9.17
N ALA A 100 -35.54 -34.05 9.32
CA ALA A 100 -34.76 -34.88 8.41
C ALA A 100 -35.28 -36.33 8.39
N PRO A 101 -34.99 -37.10 7.33
CA PRO A 101 -34.04 -38.19 7.55
C PRO A 101 -33.09 -38.49 6.37
N GLU A 102 -32.09 -39.30 6.71
CA GLU A 102 -31.05 -39.91 5.87
C GLU A 102 -31.61 -40.78 4.72
N GLY A 103 -30.82 -40.95 3.65
CA GLY A 103 -31.09 -41.96 2.62
C GLY A 103 -30.20 -41.88 1.38
N THR A 104 -29.11 -42.67 1.42
CA THR A 104 -28.48 -43.47 0.34
C THR A 104 -28.63 -43.12 -1.16
N ALA A 105 -27.45 -43.05 -1.81
CA ALA A 105 -27.04 -43.51 -3.15
C ALA A 105 -28.09 -43.85 -4.24
N GLU A 106 -27.88 -43.27 -5.43
CA GLU A 106 -27.88 -43.83 -6.82
C GLU A 106 -27.67 -42.61 -7.76
N GLU A 107 -26.73 -42.62 -8.72
CA GLU A 107 -26.95 -42.97 -10.16
C GLU A 107 -28.28 -42.35 -10.68
N GLU A 108 -28.34 -41.47 -11.67
CA GLU A 108 -27.84 -41.55 -13.06
C GLU A 108 -28.18 -40.19 -13.75
N GLU A 109 -27.41 -39.81 -14.79
CA GLU A 109 -27.84 -39.30 -16.12
C GLU A 109 -28.93 -38.20 -16.27
N LEU A 110 -28.96 -37.23 -17.21
CA LEU A 110 -28.33 -36.85 -18.49
C LEU A 110 -28.64 -35.32 -18.65
N GLU A 111 -27.95 -34.49 -19.42
CA GLU A 111 -27.98 -34.47 -20.89
C GLU A 111 -26.87 -33.54 -21.44
N ALA A 112 -26.19 -34.05 -22.49
CA ALA A 112 -25.50 -33.27 -23.52
C ALA A 112 -26.54 -32.58 -24.44
N PRO A 113 -26.14 -31.76 -25.44
CA PRO A 113 -25.69 -32.33 -26.73
C PRO A 113 -24.35 -31.71 -27.20
N GLU A 114 -23.41 -32.50 -27.72
CA GLU A 114 -23.28 -32.94 -29.14
C GLU A 114 -22.91 -31.77 -30.08
N ALA A 115 -22.04 -31.89 -31.09
CA ALA A 115 -21.56 -33.01 -31.90
C ALA A 115 -20.38 -32.45 -32.74
N ALA A 116 -19.54 -33.17 -33.48
CA ALA A 116 -19.26 -34.58 -33.73
C ALA A 116 -18.07 -34.59 -34.71
N MET A 117 -17.23 -35.62 -34.66
CA MET A 117 -16.73 -36.41 -35.81
C MET A 117 -15.59 -37.33 -35.35
N ASP A 118 -15.98 -38.53 -34.91
CA ASP A 118 -15.65 -39.87 -35.44
C ASP A 118 -14.78 -39.93 -36.72
N GLU A 119 -13.96 -40.96 -37.01
CA GLU A 119 -13.87 -42.34 -36.48
C GLU A 119 -12.52 -42.98 -36.90
N GLU A 120 -12.15 -44.05 -36.18
CA GLU A 120 -11.27 -45.22 -36.44
C GLU A 120 -10.54 -45.40 -37.80
N GLU A 121 -9.36 -46.04 -37.86
CA GLU A 121 -9.18 -47.47 -37.58
C GLU A 121 -7.69 -47.91 -37.41
N ALA A 122 -7.54 -49.02 -36.68
CA ALA A 122 -6.48 -50.04 -36.68
C ALA A 122 -5.32 -49.96 -35.64
N LEU A 123 -5.58 -50.62 -34.50
CA LEU A 123 -4.62 -51.37 -33.68
C LEU A 123 -4.55 -52.83 -34.19
N GLU A 124 -3.34 -53.31 -34.48
CA GLU A 124 -2.80 -54.69 -34.38
C GLU A 124 -1.42 -54.66 -35.08
N GLU A 125 -0.30 -55.16 -34.58
CA GLU A 125 -0.01 -56.34 -33.75
C GLU A 125 1.20 -56.10 -32.83
N CYS A 126 1.24 -56.80 -31.70
CA CYS A 126 2.47 -57.13 -30.97
C CYS A 126 2.98 -58.49 -31.46
N GLU A 127 4.26 -58.60 -31.85
CA GLU A 127 5.17 -59.69 -31.46
C GLU A 127 6.48 -59.63 -32.27
N GLN A 128 7.60 -59.30 -31.62
CA GLN A 128 8.77 -60.18 -31.41
C GLN A 128 10.03 -59.38 -31.07
N ALA A 129 10.69 -59.86 -30.02
CA ALA A 129 11.99 -59.45 -29.54
C ALA A 129 13.12 -60.13 -30.33
N GLU A 130 14.34 -59.65 -30.09
CA GLU A 130 15.66 -60.05 -30.63
C GLU A 130 15.96 -59.38 -31.99
N GLU A 131 17.07 -58.66 -32.17
CA GLU A 131 18.42 -59.04 -31.80
C GLU A 131 19.33 -57.79 -31.74
N ASN A 132 20.16 -57.71 -30.69
CA ASN A 132 21.33 -56.83 -30.68
C ASN A 132 22.29 -57.29 -31.79
N ALA A 133 22.32 -56.58 -32.91
CA ALA A 133 23.42 -56.66 -33.85
C ALA A 133 23.95 -55.24 -34.11
N ALA A 134 25.11 -54.97 -33.51
CA ALA A 134 25.96 -53.86 -33.91
C ALA A 134 26.33 -54.04 -35.39
N PHE A 135 25.65 -53.31 -36.27
CA PHE A 135 26.15 -53.04 -37.61
C PHE A 135 26.97 -51.76 -37.54
N ASP A 136 28.26 -51.93 -37.24
CA ASP A 136 29.29 -50.94 -37.51
C ASP A 136 29.50 -50.93 -39.03
N ASP A 137 28.83 -50.00 -39.72
CA ASP A 137 29.04 -49.76 -41.15
C ASP A 137 29.99 -48.58 -41.42
N GLY A 138 30.95 -48.31 -40.53
CA GLY A 138 32.20 -47.65 -40.93
C GLY A 138 32.09 -46.32 -41.70
N THR A 139 30.99 -45.57 -41.59
CA THR A 139 30.80 -44.29 -42.29
C THR A 139 30.41 -43.13 -41.36
N LYS A 140 30.56 -43.30 -40.04
CA LYS A 140 30.49 -42.20 -39.05
C LYS A 140 31.78 -41.37 -39.02
N ASP A 141 32.20 -40.85 -40.17
CA ASP A 141 33.14 -39.72 -40.26
C ASP A 141 33.10 -39.04 -41.66
N ALA A 142 31.98 -39.16 -42.38
CA ALA A 142 31.71 -38.24 -43.48
C ALA A 142 31.08 -36.96 -42.91
N VAL A 143 31.91 -35.94 -42.72
CA VAL A 143 31.46 -34.54 -42.59
C VAL A 143 30.57 -34.26 -43.80
N GLN A 144 29.26 -34.13 -43.59
CA GLN A 144 28.39 -33.67 -44.65
C GLN A 144 28.77 -32.22 -44.93
N ALA A 145 29.11 -31.94 -46.19
CA ALA A 145 29.19 -30.56 -46.66
C ALA A 145 27.85 -29.89 -46.33
N SER A 146 27.90 -28.68 -45.79
CA SER A 146 26.72 -27.86 -45.48
C SER A 146 25.66 -28.00 -46.59
N ALA A 147 24.44 -28.40 -46.22
CA ALA A 147 23.34 -28.51 -47.15
C ALA A 147 22.47 -27.25 -47.06
N GLU A 148 22.26 -26.58 -48.19
CA GLU A 148 21.36 -25.44 -48.31
C GLU A 148 20.26 -25.77 -49.32
N TYR A 149 19.02 -25.59 -48.90
CA TYR A 149 17.84 -25.73 -49.74
C TYR A 149 16.94 -24.52 -49.58
N SER A 150 16.33 -24.06 -50.67
CA SER A 150 15.34 -22.98 -50.66
C SER A 150 14.25 -23.29 -51.67
N ASP A 151 12.99 -23.11 -51.26
CA ASP A 151 11.81 -23.25 -52.12
C ASP A 151 11.23 -21.89 -52.56
N GLY A 152 11.96 -20.80 -52.29
CA GLY A 152 11.54 -19.42 -52.52
C GLY A 152 10.64 -18.83 -51.43
N LYS A 153 10.12 -19.65 -50.51
CA LYS A 153 9.35 -19.21 -49.33
C LYS A 153 10.17 -19.33 -48.05
N PHE A 154 10.92 -20.42 -47.93
CA PHE A 154 11.78 -20.73 -46.81
C PHE A 154 13.17 -21.15 -47.30
N THR A 155 14.14 -21.00 -46.42
CA THR A 155 15.52 -21.47 -46.63
C THR A 155 15.94 -22.29 -45.43
N TRP A 156 16.43 -23.50 -45.71
CA TRP A 156 16.91 -24.47 -44.73
C TRP A 156 18.40 -24.66 -44.93
N VAL A 157 19.16 -24.49 -43.84
CA VAL A 157 20.61 -24.65 -43.83
C VAL A 157 20.97 -25.65 -42.74
N LEU A 158 21.48 -26.82 -43.12
CA LEU A 158 22.07 -27.78 -42.20
C LEU A 158 23.59 -27.63 -42.24
N ASP A 159 24.18 -27.24 -41.10
CA ASP A 159 25.63 -27.14 -40.96
C ASP A 159 26.28 -28.49 -40.61
N GLY A 160 27.61 -28.56 -40.71
CA GLY A 160 28.37 -29.77 -40.40
C GLY A 160 28.37 -30.18 -38.91
N ASN A 161 27.78 -29.36 -38.03
CA ASN A 161 27.67 -29.62 -36.59
C ASN A 161 26.28 -30.16 -36.20
N GLY A 162 25.35 -30.29 -37.15
CA GLY A 162 23.98 -30.75 -36.91
C GLY A 162 22.97 -29.65 -36.60
N THR A 163 23.33 -28.37 -36.83
CA THR A 163 22.41 -27.24 -36.67
C THR A 163 21.59 -27.03 -37.93
N LEU A 164 20.28 -27.22 -37.82
CA LEU A 164 19.31 -26.87 -38.86
C LEU A 164 18.77 -25.45 -38.61
N THR A 165 19.10 -24.51 -39.48
CA THR A 165 18.55 -23.15 -39.46
C THR A 165 17.47 -22.99 -40.51
N ILE A 166 16.30 -22.51 -40.11
CA ILE A 166 15.15 -22.24 -40.98
C ILE A 166 14.86 -20.75 -40.96
N THR A 167 14.88 -20.11 -42.13
CA THR A 167 14.47 -18.71 -42.32
C THR A 167 13.33 -18.62 -43.32
N GLY A 168 12.50 -17.60 -43.21
CA GLY A 168 11.33 -17.41 -44.07
C GLY A 168 11.29 -16.04 -44.73
N ASN A 169 10.32 -15.85 -45.62
CA ASN A 169 10.03 -14.57 -46.25
C ASN A 169 8.70 -13.98 -45.75
N ASN A 170 8.60 -13.74 -44.44
CA ASN A 170 7.42 -13.29 -43.70
C ASN A 170 6.22 -14.23 -43.81
N MET A 171 6.46 -15.53 -43.61
CA MET A 171 5.45 -16.59 -43.74
C MET A 171 5.40 -17.48 -42.50
N GLU A 172 4.23 -18.06 -42.26
CA GLU A 172 4.01 -19.07 -41.21
C GLU A 172 4.49 -20.44 -41.70
N LEU A 173 5.25 -21.14 -40.86
CA LEU A 173 5.83 -22.44 -41.18
C LEU A 173 4.84 -23.55 -40.78
N THR A 174 4.33 -24.32 -41.75
CA THR A 174 3.33 -25.36 -41.50
C THR A 174 3.99 -26.74 -41.44
N LYS A 175 3.23 -27.77 -41.01
CA LYS A 175 3.73 -29.15 -40.94
C LYS A 175 4.32 -29.69 -42.24
N ASN A 176 3.88 -29.16 -43.38
CA ASN A 176 4.32 -29.65 -44.67
C ASN A 176 5.79 -29.27 -44.94
N GLU A 177 6.21 -28.07 -44.50
CA GLU A 177 7.55 -27.54 -44.73
C GLU A 177 8.64 -28.13 -43.81
N ILE A 178 8.23 -28.84 -42.75
CA ILE A 178 9.12 -29.42 -41.73
C ILE A 178 8.85 -30.91 -41.46
N SER A 179 8.14 -31.58 -42.37
CA SER A 179 7.99 -33.04 -42.34
C SER A 179 9.30 -33.74 -42.73
N GLU A 180 9.54 -34.95 -42.20
CA GLU A 180 10.68 -35.80 -42.60
C GLU A 180 10.77 -35.90 -44.14
N SER A 181 9.63 -36.15 -44.80
CA SER A 181 9.54 -36.24 -46.26
C SER A 181 9.91 -34.95 -47.02
N ALA A 182 9.66 -33.77 -46.44
CA ALA A 182 9.98 -32.50 -47.07
C ALA A 182 11.48 -32.19 -46.95
N LEU A 183 12.08 -32.55 -45.82
CA LEU A 183 13.50 -32.35 -45.55
C LEU A 183 14.36 -33.40 -46.27
N GLU A 184 13.90 -34.64 -46.42
CA GLU A 184 14.53 -35.63 -47.30
C GLU A 184 14.57 -35.15 -48.76
N LYS A 185 13.46 -34.58 -49.26
CA LYS A 185 13.42 -33.96 -50.60
C LYS A 185 14.40 -32.78 -50.73
N ALA A 186 14.69 -32.11 -49.63
CA ALA A 186 15.68 -31.04 -49.53
C ALA A 186 17.12 -31.54 -49.36
N GLY A 187 17.34 -32.86 -49.25
CA GLY A 187 18.67 -33.44 -49.01
C GLY A 187 19.19 -33.30 -47.57
N ILE A 188 18.30 -33.08 -46.61
CA ILE A 188 18.60 -32.86 -45.19
C ILE A 188 18.27 -34.14 -44.42
N ASP A 189 19.29 -34.79 -43.84
CA ASP A 189 19.12 -35.97 -42.96
C ASP A 189 18.75 -35.52 -41.54
N PHE A 190 17.50 -35.77 -41.16
CA PHE A 190 16.93 -35.29 -39.90
C PHE A 190 17.48 -36.04 -38.67
N SER A 191 17.94 -37.28 -38.83
CA SER A 191 18.50 -38.08 -37.74
C SER A 191 19.80 -37.49 -37.17
N ARG A 192 20.44 -36.59 -37.93
CA ARG A 192 21.67 -35.88 -37.55
C ARG A 192 21.41 -34.48 -36.97
N VAL A 193 20.16 -34.01 -36.97
CA VAL A 193 19.80 -32.70 -36.42
C VAL A 193 19.81 -32.78 -34.90
N ASN A 194 20.72 -32.05 -34.27
CA ASN A 194 20.79 -31.92 -32.81
C ASN A 194 20.24 -30.57 -32.33
N LYS A 195 20.28 -29.55 -33.19
CA LYS A 195 19.90 -28.17 -32.91
C LYS A 195 19.01 -27.62 -34.00
N LEU A 196 17.88 -27.04 -33.61
CA LEU A 196 16.97 -26.35 -34.49
C LEU A 196 17.00 -24.85 -34.21
N VAL A 197 17.24 -24.04 -35.23
CA VAL A 197 17.20 -22.58 -35.16
C VAL A 197 16.09 -22.07 -36.07
N ILE A 198 15.07 -21.47 -35.49
CA ILE A 198 14.08 -20.70 -36.23
C ILE A 198 14.54 -19.25 -36.29
N GLY A 199 14.92 -18.82 -37.48
CA GLY A 199 15.47 -17.50 -37.76
C GLY A 199 14.47 -16.53 -38.39
N ASN A 200 15.02 -15.42 -38.90
CA ASN A 200 14.26 -14.28 -39.40
C ASN A 200 13.25 -14.63 -40.50
N GLY A 201 12.15 -13.88 -40.51
CA GLY A 201 11.11 -13.95 -41.54
C GLY A 201 10.15 -15.14 -41.39
N ILE A 202 10.24 -15.91 -40.31
CA ILE A 202 9.18 -16.81 -39.87
C ILE A 202 8.20 -16.01 -39.00
N THR A 203 6.91 -16.01 -39.37
CA THR A 203 5.86 -15.28 -38.62
C THR A 203 5.07 -16.16 -37.65
N GLY A 204 5.38 -17.45 -37.57
CA GLY A 204 4.76 -18.40 -36.65
C GLY A 204 4.84 -19.84 -37.16
N PHE A 205 4.15 -20.76 -36.47
CA PHE A 205 4.00 -22.15 -36.89
C PHE A 205 2.60 -22.68 -36.64
N ASP A 206 2.17 -23.71 -37.38
CA ASP A 206 0.95 -24.44 -37.04
C ASP A 206 1.18 -25.43 -35.86
N ARG A 207 0.10 -25.74 -35.12
CA ARG A 207 0.15 -26.60 -33.91
C ARG A 207 0.79 -27.96 -34.17
N TRP A 208 0.63 -28.51 -35.38
CA TRP A 208 1.10 -29.84 -35.74
C TRP A 208 2.47 -29.87 -36.40
N GLY A 209 2.98 -28.74 -36.88
CA GLY A 209 4.21 -28.75 -37.67
C GLY A 209 5.43 -29.11 -36.87
N MET A 210 5.48 -28.70 -35.62
CA MET A 210 6.59 -29.01 -34.73
C MET A 210 6.58 -30.47 -34.24
N TRP A 211 5.49 -31.24 -34.44
CA TRP A 211 5.31 -32.58 -33.84
C TRP A 211 6.41 -33.57 -34.23
N ASN A 212 6.80 -33.60 -35.51
CA ASN A 212 7.83 -34.51 -36.01
C ASN A 212 9.24 -34.13 -35.51
N LEU A 213 9.47 -32.84 -35.24
CA LEU A 213 10.78 -32.32 -34.82
C LEU A 213 11.12 -32.71 -33.37
N LYS A 214 10.09 -32.98 -32.54
CA LYS A 214 10.21 -33.33 -31.12
C LYS A 214 11.08 -34.55 -30.84
N LYS A 215 11.19 -35.48 -31.79
CA LYS A 215 11.92 -36.75 -31.59
C LYS A 215 13.44 -36.59 -31.54
N TYR A 216 14.01 -35.59 -32.20
CA TYR A 216 15.45 -35.56 -32.48
C TYR A 216 16.17 -34.33 -31.90
N ILE A 217 15.44 -33.23 -31.69
CA ILE A 217 16.06 -31.97 -31.23
C ILE A 217 16.47 -32.05 -29.76
N LYS A 218 17.72 -31.64 -29.50
CA LYS A 218 18.25 -31.40 -28.15
C LYS A 218 18.34 -29.92 -27.82
N GLU A 219 18.61 -29.10 -28.82
CA GLU A 219 18.70 -27.65 -28.69
C GLU A 219 17.68 -26.97 -29.61
N LEU A 220 17.00 -25.96 -29.09
CA LEU A 220 16.05 -25.15 -29.84
C LEU A 220 16.37 -23.67 -29.64
N GLU A 221 16.50 -22.94 -30.75
CA GLU A 221 16.54 -21.47 -30.74
C GLU A 221 15.40 -20.91 -31.57
N ILE A 222 14.66 -19.97 -31.01
CA ILE A 222 13.59 -19.25 -31.71
C ILE A 222 13.89 -17.76 -31.67
N HIS A 223 14.08 -17.17 -32.85
CA HIS A 223 14.26 -15.75 -33.08
C HIS A 223 13.06 -15.20 -33.83
N GLY A 224 12.13 -14.59 -33.11
CA GLY A 224 10.92 -14.02 -33.68
C GLY A 224 10.84 -12.50 -33.58
N ASN A 225 9.68 -11.97 -33.96
CA ASN A 225 9.30 -10.59 -33.72
C ASN A 225 7.96 -10.57 -32.95
N ALA A 226 7.58 -9.40 -32.42
CA ALA A 226 6.29 -9.21 -31.78
C ALA A 226 5.14 -9.61 -32.71
N GLY A 227 4.21 -10.43 -32.21
CA GLY A 227 3.07 -10.96 -32.98
C GLY A 227 3.35 -12.24 -33.76
N MET A 228 4.52 -12.88 -33.57
CA MET A 228 4.78 -14.21 -34.07
C MET A 228 3.75 -15.21 -33.51
N ASN A 229 3.05 -15.95 -34.37
CA ASN A 229 2.07 -16.96 -33.97
C ASN A 229 2.78 -18.16 -33.33
N MET A 230 2.72 -18.25 -32.00
CA MET A 230 3.19 -19.40 -31.23
C MET A 230 1.98 -20.15 -30.68
N PRO A 231 1.60 -21.31 -31.28
CA PRO A 231 0.52 -22.11 -30.74
C PRO A 231 0.86 -22.61 -29.34
N GLU A 232 -0.15 -22.68 -28.48
CA GLU A 232 -0.07 -23.40 -27.21
C GLU A 232 0.38 -24.84 -27.45
N GLN A 233 1.13 -25.41 -26.49
CA GLN A 233 1.60 -26.80 -26.51
C GLN A 233 2.50 -27.21 -27.70
N CYS A 234 3.04 -26.26 -28.48
CA CYS A 234 3.81 -26.59 -29.68
C CYS A 234 5.07 -27.44 -29.40
N PHE A 235 5.67 -27.33 -28.21
CA PHE A 235 6.75 -28.20 -27.71
C PHE A 235 6.36 -28.94 -26.41
N TYR A 236 5.09 -29.26 -26.22
CA TYR A 236 4.66 -30.06 -25.07
C TYR A 236 5.18 -31.50 -25.16
N ASP A 237 5.59 -32.06 -24.03
CA ASP A 237 6.08 -33.43 -23.82
C ASP A 237 7.20 -33.81 -24.79
N VAL A 238 8.26 -33.01 -24.80
CA VAL A 238 9.47 -33.25 -25.60
C VAL A 238 10.58 -33.70 -24.64
N PRO A 239 10.74 -35.00 -24.37
CA PRO A 239 11.69 -35.48 -23.36
C PRO A 239 13.16 -35.33 -23.80
N ASN A 240 13.43 -35.17 -25.10
CA ASN A 240 14.79 -35.11 -25.64
C ASN A 240 15.39 -33.70 -25.66
N ILE A 241 14.56 -32.66 -25.51
CA ILE A 241 15.04 -31.27 -25.54
C ILE A 241 15.81 -30.97 -24.25
N GLU A 242 17.05 -30.51 -24.38
CA GLU A 242 17.94 -30.22 -23.24
C GLU A 242 18.11 -28.70 -23.03
N SER A 243 18.05 -27.89 -24.09
CA SER A 243 18.24 -26.43 -24.01
C SER A 243 17.35 -25.65 -24.98
N VAL A 244 16.78 -24.55 -24.49
CA VAL A 244 15.91 -23.63 -25.26
C VAL A 244 16.42 -22.20 -25.17
N VAL A 245 16.44 -21.49 -26.30
CA VAL A 245 16.68 -20.05 -26.40
C VAL A 245 15.51 -19.39 -27.13
N ILE A 246 14.86 -18.41 -26.52
CA ILE A 246 13.79 -17.62 -27.16
C ILE A 246 14.18 -16.15 -27.14
N SER A 247 14.03 -15.49 -28.29
CA SER A 247 14.38 -14.08 -28.43
C SER A 247 13.50 -13.32 -29.41
N GLY A 248 13.38 -12.00 -29.18
CA GLY A 248 12.79 -11.07 -30.14
C GLY A 248 11.31 -10.75 -29.89
N ALA A 249 10.99 -10.27 -28.69
CA ALA A 249 9.62 -9.87 -28.31
C ALA A 249 8.53 -10.92 -28.59
N VAL A 250 8.91 -12.19 -28.58
CA VAL A 250 8.04 -13.35 -28.70
C VAL A 250 7.44 -13.67 -27.33
N ASP A 251 6.16 -14.00 -27.30
CA ASP A 251 5.47 -14.52 -26.13
C ASP A 251 5.66 -16.04 -26.04
N VAL A 252 5.92 -16.56 -24.84
CA VAL A 252 5.91 -18.01 -24.59
C VAL A 252 4.48 -18.40 -24.23
N PRO A 253 3.71 -19.07 -25.09
CA PRO A 253 2.31 -19.39 -24.83
C PRO A 253 2.13 -20.47 -23.76
N ARG A 254 0.86 -20.74 -23.43
CA ARG A 254 0.44 -21.76 -22.48
C ARG A 254 1.02 -23.14 -22.84
N ASP A 255 1.48 -23.86 -21.82
CA ASP A 255 2.01 -25.24 -21.93
C ASP A 255 3.11 -25.42 -23.00
N MET A 256 3.77 -24.35 -23.49
CA MET A 256 4.66 -24.43 -24.66
C MET A 256 5.69 -25.55 -24.53
N PHE A 257 6.33 -25.68 -23.36
CA PHE A 257 7.31 -26.70 -23.01
C PHE A 257 6.84 -27.58 -21.84
N GLY A 258 5.54 -27.64 -21.56
CA GLY A 258 5.02 -28.49 -20.49
C GLY A 258 5.48 -29.95 -20.66
N LYS A 259 5.84 -30.62 -19.56
CA LYS A 259 6.37 -31.99 -19.50
C LYS A 259 7.66 -32.26 -20.29
N CYS A 260 8.44 -31.24 -20.65
CA CYS A 260 9.77 -31.43 -21.24
C CYS A 260 10.77 -31.88 -20.17
N THR A 261 10.70 -33.15 -19.77
CA THR A 261 11.46 -33.71 -18.64
C THR A 261 12.97 -33.73 -18.85
N GLY A 262 13.46 -33.64 -20.09
CA GLY A 262 14.89 -33.50 -20.40
C GLY A 262 15.42 -32.07 -20.40
N LEU A 263 14.55 -31.06 -20.32
CA LEU A 263 14.93 -29.65 -20.48
C LEU A 263 15.73 -29.20 -19.27
N LYS A 264 17.00 -28.84 -19.46
CA LYS A 264 17.93 -28.42 -18.39
C LYS A 264 18.10 -26.92 -18.32
N LYS A 265 18.01 -26.22 -19.45
CA LYS A 265 18.32 -24.78 -19.53
C LYS A 265 17.35 -24.03 -20.44
N VAL A 266 16.87 -22.89 -19.96
CA VAL A 266 16.06 -21.95 -20.75
C VAL A 266 16.74 -20.58 -20.75
N THR A 267 16.83 -19.93 -21.91
CA THR A 267 17.33 -18.56 -22.05
C THR A 267 16.28 -17.71 -22.77
N LEU A 268 15.73 -16.71 -22.07
CA LEU A 268 14.78 -15.75 -22.62
C LEU A 268 15.49 -14.41 -22.78
N LYS A 269 15.59 -13.90 -24.01
CA LYS A 269 16.35 -12.67 -24.30
C LYS A 269 15.66 -11.70 -25.24
N ASN A 270 16.17 -10.48 -25.34
CA ASN A 270 15.75 -9.48 -26.33
C ASN A 270 14.23 -9.22 -26.35
N GLY A 271 13.69 -8.75 -25.22
CA GLY A 271 12.35 -8.18 -25.17
C GLY A 271 11.18 -9.18 -25.08
N VAL A 272 11.43 -10.46 -24.79
CA VAL A 272 10.37 -11.44 -24.41
C VAL A 272 9.44 -10.78 -23.36
N ARG A 273 8.13 -10.80 -23.65
CA ARG A 273 7.13 -9.99 -22.93
C ARG A 273 6.29 -10.80 -21.96
N SER A 274 6.03 -12.06 -22.26
CA SER A 274 5.24 -12.92 -21.38
C SER A 274 5.69 -14.38 -21.38
N ILE A 275 5.43 -15.02 -20.25
CA ILE A 275 5.44 -16.49 -20.07
C ILE A 275 4.01 -16.88 -19.74
N GLY A 276 3.42 -17.76 -20.54
CA GLY A 276 2.05 -18.23 -20.38
C GLY A 276 1.89 -19.19 -19.22
N GLU A 277 0.63 -19.54 -18.94
CA GLU A 277 0.30 -20.53 -17.92
C GLU A 277 0.96 -21.88 -18.21
N ASP A 278 1.47 -22.54 -17.17
CA ASP A 278 2.07 -23.88 -17.27
C ASP A 278 3.21 -24.02 -18.31
N ALA A 279 3.79 -22.91 -18.79
CA ALA A 279 4.70 -22.90 -19.94
C ALA A 279 5.90 -23.86 -19.81
N PHE A 280 6.41 -24.06 -18.59
CA PHE A 280 7.48 -25.02 -18.27
C PHE A 280 7.05 -26.02 -17.19
N ARG A 281 5.75 -26.28 -17.04
CA ARG A 281 5.24 -27.22 -16.04
C ARG A 281 5.89 -28.60 -16.21
N ASP A 282 6.24 -29.25 -15.11
CA ASP A 282 6.86 -30.57 -15.03
C ASP A 282 8.13 -30.74 -15.88
N CYS A 283 8.85 -29.65 -16.17
CA CYS A 283 10.22 -29.69 -16.69
C CYS A 283 11.18 -30.09 -15.56
N SER A 284 11.09 -31.34 -15.13
CA SER A 284 11.68 -31.83 -13.88
C SER A 284 13.21 -31.74 -13.82
N SER A 285 13.90 -31.73 -14.98
CA SER A 285 15.34 -31.55 -15.11
C SER A 285 15.80 -30.09 -15.28
N LEU A 286 14.88 -29.11 -15.24
CA LEU A 286 15.22 -27.70 -15.48
C LEU A 286 16.08 -27.15 -14.34
N GLU A 287 17.36 -26.93 -14.60
CA GLU A 287 18.34 -26.47 -13.60
C GLU A 287 18.40 -24.94 -13.51
N GLY A 288 18.16 -24.24 -14.63
CA GLY A 288 18.29 -22.79 -14.68
C GLY A 288 17.53 -22.11 -15.81
N VAL A 289 17.01 -20.93 -15.50
CA VAL A 289 16.36 -20.00 -16.44
C VAL A 289 17.12 -18.69 -16.43
N ILE A 290 17.56 -18.24 -17.60
CA ILE A 290 18.33 -17.02 -17.79
C ILE A 290 17.44 -15.98 -18.49
N PHE A 291 17.40 -14.78 -17.93
CA PHE A 291 16.68 -13.63 -18.50
C PHE A 291 17.66 -12.53 -18.89
N GLU A 292 17.67 -12.13 -20.17
CA GLU A 292 18.56 -11.09 -20.71
C GLU A 292 17.76 -10.02 -21.45
N ASN A 293 17.70 -8.80 -20.90
CA ASN A 293 16.94 -7.69 -21.51
C ASN A 293 15.46 -8.04 -21.79
N THR A 294 14.84 -8.80 -20.89
CA THR A 294 13.40 -9.13 -20.94
C THR A 294 12.56 -8.04 -20.28
N VAL A 295 11.28 -7.95 -20.66
CA VAL A 295 10.33 -6.97 -20.10
C VAL A 295 9.13 -7.65 -19.45
N LEU A 296 9.35 -8.83 -18.85
CA LEU A 296 8.30 -9.62 -18.19
C LEU A 296 7.63 -8.82 -17.07
N GLU A 297 6.32 -8.66 -17.15
CA GLU A 297 5.53 -8.00 -16.10
C GLU A 297 5.14 -8.99 -14.99
N LYS A 298 4.96 -10.27 -15.32
CA LYS A 298 4.50 -11.30 -14.40
C LYS A 298 5.11 -12.67 -14.69
N ILE A 299 5.14 -13.51 -13.66
CA ILE A 299 5.31 -14.96 -13.80
C ILE A 299 3.93 -15.60 -13.64
N SER A 300 3.41 -16.20 -14.71
CA SER A 300 2.03 -16.66 -14.80
C SER A 300 1.74 -17.94 -14.01
N ASP A 301 0.44 -18.28 -13.88
CA ASP A 301 -0.03 -19.47 -13.16
C ASP A 301 0.71 -20.74 -13.60
N GLY A 302 1.28 -21.47 -12.63
CA GLY A 302 1.94 -22.75 -12.88
C GLY A 302 3.18 -22.71 -13.77
N ALA A 303 3.70 -21.53 -14.14
CA ALA A 303 4.75 -21.38 -15.17
C ALA A 303 5.97 -22.30 -14.98
N PHE A 304 6.38 -22.57 -13.73
CA PHE A 304 7.47 -23.49 -13.37
C PHE A 304 7.01 -24.58 -12.38
N TRP A 305 5.72 -24.94 -12.37
CA TRP A 305 5.20 -26.04 -11.55
C TRP A 305 6.05 -27.29 -11.76
N GLY A 306 6.47 -27.97 -10.70
CA GLY A 306 7.13 -29.28 -10.78
C GLY A 306 8.55 -29.26 -11.38
N CYS A 307 9.15 -28.08 -11.58
CA CYS A 307 10.56 -27.95 -11.98
C CYS A 307 11.49 -28.30 -10.80
N SER A 308 11.53 -29.60 -10.46
CA SER A 308 12.15 -30.10 -9.23
C SER A 308 13.67 -29.93 -9.15
N ALA A 309 14.36 -29.83 -10.30
CA ALA A 309 15.80 -29.53 -10.38
C ALA A 309 16.12 -28.03 -10.26
N LEU A 310 15.12 -27.13 -10.36
CA LEU A 310 15.34 -25.69 -10.40
C LEU A 310 15.75 -25.18 -9.02
N SER A 311 17.06 -25.04 -8.80
CA SER A 311 17.62 -24.74 -7.48
C SER A 311 17.71 -23.25 -7.15
N SER A 312 17.76 -22.39 -8.17
CA SER A 312 17.75 -20.94 -8.06
C SER A 312 17.26 -20.30 -9.35
N ILE A 313 16.60 -19.15 -9.23
CA ILE A 313 16.18 -18.32 -10.36
C ILE A 313 16.34 -16.85 -10.00
N ALA A 314 16.85 -16.04 -10.93
CA ALA A 314 16.96 -14.59 -10.79
C ALA A 314 15.87 -13.96 -11.66
N LEU A 315 14.82 -13.43 -11.03
CA LEU A 315 13.71 -12.82 -11.76
C LEU A 315 14.08 -11.41 -12.27
N PRO A 316 13.60 -10.99 -13.45
CA PRO A 316 13.81 -9.64 -13.95
C PRO A 316 13.21 -8.55 -13.04
N ASP A 317 13.86 -7.39 -12.96
CA ASP A 317 13.40 -6.23 -12.19
C ASP A 317 12.03 -5.67 -12.65
N SER A 318 11.59 -6.03 -13.85
CA SER A 318 10.30 -5.64 -14.42
C SER A 318 9.11 -6.40 -13.83
N VAL A 319 9.35 -7.56 -13.21
CA VAL A 319 8.27 -8.41 -12.69
C VAL A 319 7.61 -7.77 -11.47
N THR A 320 6.30 -7.56 -11.55
CA THR A 320 5.47 -6.98 -10.49
C THR A 320 4.58 -8.02 -9.81
N GLU A 321 4.35 -9.18 -10.44
CA GLU A 321 3.46 -10.22 -9.93
C GLU A 321 4.01 -11.64 -10.14
N ILE A 322 3.89 -12.48 -9.12
CA ILE A 322 4.06 -13.93 -9.23
C ILE A 322 2.67 -14.52 -8.99
N GLU A 323 2.09 -15.17 -9.99
CA GLU A 323 0.73 -15.69 -9.94
C GLU A 323 0.65 -17.03 -9.19
N ARG A 324 -0.54 -17.63 -9.21
CA ARG A 324 -0.85 -18.86 -8.48
C ARG A 324 0.10 -19.99 -8.91
N ASN A 325 0.55 -20.83 -7.99
CA ASN A 325 1.36 -22.03 -8.25
C ASN A 325 2.63 -21.86 -9.12
N ALA A 326 3.10 -20.63 -9.37
CA ALA A 326 4.15 -20.36 -10.35
C ALA A 326 5.45 -21.15 -10.13
N PHE A 327 5.80 -21.44 -8.87
CA PHE A 327 6.94 -22.26 -8.45
C PHE A 327 6.52 -23.43 -7.55
N PHE A 328 5.29 -23.94 -7.71
CA PHE A 328 4.78 -25.10 -6.97
C PHE A 328 5.71 -26.32 -7.18
N GLU A 329 6.08 -27.02 -6.10
CA GLU A 329 6.95 -28.22 -6.14
C GLU A 329 8.32 -28.02 -6.82
N THR A 330 8.88 -26.81 -6.77
CA THR A 330 10.22 -26.56 -7.30
C THR A 330 11.34 -26.92 -6.32
N GLY A 331 12.54 -27.14 -6.86
CA GLY A 331 13.76 -27.42 -6.11
C GLY A 331 14.41 -26.21 -5.43
N LEU A 332 13.74 -25.05 -5.41
CA LEU A 332 14.33 -23.76 -5.07
C LEU A 332 14.94 -23.78 -3.67
N ARG A 333 16.21 -23.40 -3.56
CA ARG A 333 16.93 -23.24 -2.28
C ARG A 333 16.95 -21.80 -1.81
N ASN A 334 17.00 -20.88 -2.77
CA ASN A 334 16.94 -19.44 -2.59
C ASN A 334 16.28 -18.82 -3.84
N ILE A 335 15.62 -17.68 -3.65
CA ILE A 335 15.08 -16.88 -4.74
C ILE A 335 15.33 -15.40 -4.43
N GLN A 336 15.76 -14.65 -5.44
CA GLN A 336 15.83 -13.19 -5.37
C GLN A 336 14.55 -12.64 -5.98
N LEU A 337 13.76 -11.94 -5.17
CA LEU A 337 12.52 -11.31 -5.59
C LEU A 337 12.76 -9.88 -6.07
N PRO A 338 12.11 -9.42 -7.14
CA PRO A 338 12.22 -8.04 -7.63
C PRO A 338 11.74 -7.01 -6.60
N GLU A 339 12.37 -5.83 -6.55
CA GLU A 339 12.01 -4.78 -5.59
C GLU A 339 10.58 -4.23 -5.77
N LYS A 340 10.06 -4.28 -7.02
CA LYS A 340 8.74 -3.76 -7.39
C LYS A 340 7.60 -4.77 -7.25
N LEU A 341 7.89 -6.01 -6.82
CA LEU A 341 6.89 -7.06 -6.69
C LEU A 341 5.82 -6.67 -5.65
N THR A 342 4.56 -6.71 -6.07
CA THR A 342 3.40 -6.33 -5.24
C THR A 342 2.53 -7.50 -4.81
N LEU A 343 2.58 -8.62 -5.54
CA LEU A 343 1.74 -9.81 -5.34
C LEU A 343 2.57 -11.09 -5.39
N ILE A 344 2.37 -11.96 -4.39
CA ILE A 344 2.70 -13.39 -4.46
C ILE A 344 1.37 -14.15 -4.36
N GLY A 345 1.00 -14.85 -5.43
CA GLY A 345 -0.26 -15.57 -5.58
C GLY A 345 -0.36 -16.81 -4.68
N GLY A 346 -1.56 -17.40 -4.68
CA GLY A 346 -1.83 -18.61 -3.89
C GLY A 346 -0.98 -19.80 -4.35
N GLY A 347 -0.41 -20.56 -3.43
CA GLY A 347 0.43 -21.72 -3.75
C GLY A 347 1.73 -21.43 -4.51
N ALA A 348 2.10 -20.15 -4.70
CA ALA A 348 3.21 -19.76 -5.57
C ALA A 348 4.53 -20.48 -5.26
N PHE A 349 4.84 -20.74 -3.98
CA PHE A 349 5.99 -21.51 -3.52
C PHE A 349 5.58 -22.74 -2.70
N CYS A 350 4.36 -23.25 -2.89
CA CYS A 350 3.90 -24.44 -2.17
C CYS A 350 4.80 -25.65 -2.49
N ASN A 351 5.06 -26.49 -1.50
CA ASN A 351 5.95 -27.65 -1.57
C ASN A 351 7.39 -27.34 -2.03
N CYS A 352 7.86 -26.09 -1.93
CA CYS A 352 9.27 -25.74 -2.13
C CYS A 352 10.13 -26.20 -0.94
N LYS A 353 10.22 -27.52 -0.73
CA LYS A 353 10.80 -28.12 0.48
C LYS A 353 12.26 -27.76 0.72
N ASN A 354 13.00 -27.37 -0.31
CA ASN A 354 14.41 -26.98 -0.20
C ASN A 354 14.63 -25.49 0.14
N LEU A 355 13.57 -24.69 0.15
CA LEU A 355 13.64 -23.23 0.31
C LEU A 355 13.94 -22.87 1.76
N LYS A 356 15.12 -22.28 2.01
CA LYS A 356 15.58 -22.00 3.38
C LYS A 356 15.25 -20.60 3.88
N GLN A 357 15.26 -19.64 2.97
CA GLN A 357 15.05 -18.23 3.26
C GLN A 357 14.48 -17.51 2.03
N VAL A 358 13.64 -16.52 2.29
CA VAL A 358 13.10 -15.62 1.26
C VAL A 358 13.13 -14.20 1.80
N GLN A 359 13.67 -13.27 1.01
CA GLN A 359 13.60 -11.85 1.32
C GLN A 359 12.41 -11.26 0.58
N LEU A 360 11.34 -10.96 1.33
CA LEU A 360 10.16 -10.33 0.75
C LEU A 360 10.42 -8.83 0.48
N PRO A 361 10.01 -8.31 -0.68
CA PRO A 361 10.22 -6.91 -1.02
C PRO A 361 9.35 -5.98 -0.15
N PRO A 362 9.82 -4.77 0.17
CA PRO A 362 9.14 -3.86 1.10
C PRO A 362 7.79 -3.35 0.60
N GLN A 363 7.55 -3.38 -0.72
CA GLN A 363 6.30 -2.93 -1.36
C GLN A 363 5.26 -4.05 -1.51
N LEU A 364 5.58 -5.29 -1.12
CA LEU A 364 4.66 -6.42 -1.23
C LEU A 364 3.39 -6.15 -0.43
N LYS A 365 2.23 -6.24 -1.10
CA LYS A 365 0.92 -5.95 -0.51
C LYS A 365 0.20 -7.22 -0.10
N GLU A 366 0.31 -8.26 -0.92
CA GLU A 366 -0.47 -9.48 -0.77
C GLU A 366 0.40 -10.73 -0.87
N LEU A 367 0.13 -11.65 0.05
CA LEU A 367 0.66 -13.01 0.07
C LEU A 367 -0.54 -13.96 0.10
N GLY A 368 -0.73 -14.71 -0.98
CA GLY A 368 -1.90 -15.53 -1.25
C GLY A 368 -2.04 -16.77 -0.37
N GLU A 369 -3.17 -17.46 -0.54
CA GLU A 369 -3.48 -18.73 0.14
C GLU A 369 -2.40 -19.78 -0.13
N GLY A 370 -1.87 -20.41 0.93
CA GLY A 370 -0.86 -21.46 0.79
C GLY A 370 0.43 -21.05 0.08
N ALA A 371 0.74 -19.76 -0.02
CA ALA A 371 1.88 -19.29 -0.84
C ALA A 371 3.22 -19.94 -0.48
N PHE A 372 3.44 -20.30 0.80
CA PHE A 372 4.60 -21.07 1.28
C PHE A 372 4.17 -22.36 1.99
N PHE A 373 3.01 -22.94 1.65
CA PHE A 373 2.54 -24.19 2.23
C PHE A 373 3.60 -25.29 2.07
N ASN A 374 3.87 -26.05 3.13
CA ASN A 374 4.82 -27.16 3.16
C ASN A 374 6.25 -26.81 2.69
N CYS A 375 6.68 -25.56 2.90
CA CYS A 375 8.09 -25.18 2.80
C CYS A 375 8.85 -25.62 4.06
N GLU A 376 9.03 -26.93 4.24
CA GLU A 376 9.53 -27.55 5.48
C GLU A 376 10.86 -26.97 5.99
N ASN A 377 11.78 -26.57 5.08
CA ASN A 377 13.08 -25.99 5.43
C ASN A 377 13.09 -24.45 5.56
N LEU A 378 11.97 -23.76 5.37
CA LEU A 378 11.90 -22.30 5.47
C LEU A 378 12.06 -21.89 6.94
N ALA A 379 13.27 -21.47 7.31
CA ALA A 379 13.61 -21.20 8.70
C ALA A 379 13.34 -19.74 9.10
N GLN A 380 13.44 -18.80 8.16
CA GLN A 380 13.30 -17.38 8.40
C GLN A 380 12.59 -16.68 7.25
N ILE A 381 11.59 -15.86 7.62
CA ILE A 381 10.93 -14.92 6.72
C ILE A 381 10.56 -13.65 7.49
N GLN A 382 10.73 -12.49 6.85
CA GLN A 382 10.33 -11.21 7.41
C GLN A 382 9.15 -10.67 6.59
N LEU A 383 8.01 -10.47 7.24
CA LEU A 383 6.83 -9.91 6.60
C LEU A 383 6.98 -8.38 6.47
N PRO A 384 6.74 -7.79 5.30
CA PRO A 384 6.89 -6.36 5.09
C PRO A 384 5.78 -5.57 5.78
N SER A 385 6.08 -4.35 6.22
CA SER A 385 5.13 -3.53 7.00
C SER A 385 3.90 -3.07 6.21
N GLN A 386 3.98 -3.08 4.88
CA GLN A 386 2.89 -2.69 3.97
C GLN A 386 1.95 -3.87 3.62
N LEU A 387 2.27 -5.09 4.08
CA LEU A 387 1.47 -6.28 3.83
C LEU A 387 0.07 -6.10 4.44
N ASN A 388 -0.96 -6.17 3.59
CA ASN A 388 -2.35 -5.97 3.97
C ASN A 388 -3.19 -7.26 3.93
N LYS A 389 -2.70 -8.28 3.21
CA LYS A 389 -3.33 -9.59 3.08
C LYS A 389 -2.30 -10.70 3.26
N LEU A 390 -2.61 -11.61 4.17
CA LEU A 390 -1.86 -12.82 4.48
C LEU A 390 -2.85 -13.99 4.42
N GLY A 391 -2.77 -14.82 3.39
CA GLY A 391 -3.80 -15.82 3.09
C GLY A 391 -3.89 -16.99 4.07
N THR A 392 -5.01 -17.72 3.95
CA THR A 392 -5.24 -19.04 4.56
C THR A 392 -4.08 -19.98 4.25
N ASP A 393 -3.68 -20.81 5.22
CA ASP A 393 -2.62 -21.82 5.04
C ASP A 393 -1.24 -21.29 4.56
N ALA A 394 -1.02 -19.97 4.52
CA ALA A 394 0.13 -19.38 3.82
C ALA A 394 1.50 -19.91 4.25
N PHE A 395 1.66 -20.28 5.53
CA PHE A 395 2.88 -20.88 6.10
C PHE A 395 2.60 -22.23 6.75
N ARG A 396 1.49 -22.89 6.42
CA ARG A 396 1.18 -24.20 6.99
C ARG A 396 2.26 -25.21 6.64
N ASP A 397 2.58 -26.09 7.58
CA ASP A 397 3.62 -27.11 7.47
C ASP A 397 5.04 -26.55 7.22
N CYS A 398 5.29 -25.25 7.48
CA CYS A 398 6.65 -24.67 7.57
C CYS A 398 7.33 -25.06 8.89
N THR A 399 7.67 -26.34 9.04
CA THR A 399 8.15 -26.95 10.30
C THR A 399 9.49 -26.41 10.82
N SER A 400 10.28 -25.75 9.98
CA SER A 400 11.53 -25.07 10.36
C SER A 400 11.37 -23.60 10.75
N LEU A 401 10.21 -22.98 10.51
CA LEU A 401 10.00 -21.54 10.74
C LEU A 401 10.05 -21.22 12.25
N ASP A 402 11.12 -20.55 12.71
CA ASP A 402 11.36 -20.35 14.15
C ASP A 402 10.58 -19.17 14.75
N LYS A 403 10.54 -18.03 14.05
CA LYS A 403 9.92 -16.80 14.57
C LYS A 403 9.24 -16.02 13.48
N ILE A 404 8.17 -15.34 13.85
CA ILE A 404 7.52 -14.39 12.97
C ILE A 404 6.98 -13.17 13.71
N ASP A 405 7.08 -12.02 13.04
CA ASP A 405 6.47 -10.76 13.47
C ASP A 405 5.33 -10.43 12.50
N ILE A 406 4.10 -10.38 13.02
CA ILE A 406 2.90 -10.13 12.22
C ILE A 406 2.75 -8.61 12.03
N PRO A 407 2.79 -8.05 10.80
CA PRO A 407 2.72 -6.62 10.57
C PRO A 407 1.53 -5.92 11.25
N ALA A 408 1.76 -4.75 11.85
CA ALA A 408 0.72 -4.00 12.57
C ALA A 408 -0.46 -3.51 11.69
N GLY A 409 -0.30 -3.56 10.36
CA GLY A 409 -1.36 -3.26 9.39
C GLY A 409 -2.44 -4.35 9.30
N LEU A 410 -2.09 -5.61 9.59
CA LEU A 410 -3.00 -6.74 9.46
C LEU A 410 -4.12 -6.70 10.50
N LYS A 411 -5.36 -6.91 10.04
CA LYS A 411 -6.57 -6.97 10.89
C LYS A 411 -6.91 -8.39 11.33
N GLN A 412 -6.45 -9.36 10.57
CA GLN A 412 -6.82 -10.75 10.72
C GLN A 412 -5.62 -11.64 10.44
N ILE A 413 -5.54 -12.74 11.18
CA ILE A 413 -4.75 -13.91 10.79
C ILE A 413 -5.77 -14.95 10.34
N GLU A 414 -5.66 -15.35 9.08
CA GLU A 414 -6.59 -16.27 8.41
C GLU A 414 -6.47 -17.70 8.96
N SER A 415 -7.42 -18.53 8.54
CA SER A 415 -7.50 -19.92 8.99
C SER A 415 -6.21 -20.69 8.65
N ALA A 416 -5.73 -21.48 9.61
CA ALA A 416 -4.56 -22.36 9.47
C ALA A 416 -3.25 -21.72 8.95
N THR A 417 -3.13 -20.38 8.91
CA THR A 417 -1.97 -19.66 8.33
C THR A 417 -0.62 -20.16 8.84
N PHE A 418 -0.49 -20.48 10.13
CA PHE A 418 0.73 -21.00 10.76
C PHE A 418 0.54 -22.42 11.35
N CYS A 419 -0.41 -23.19 10.82
CA CYS A 419 -0.65 -24.55 11.26
C CYS A 419 0.60 -25.43 11.06
N ASN A 420 0.94 -26.25 12.07
CA ASN A 420 2.09 -27.16 12.08
C ASN A 420 3.44 -26.47 11.75
N THR A 421 3.65 -25.26 12.25
CA THR A 421 4.91 -24.52 12.08
C THR A 421 5.90 -24.77 13.22
N GLY A 422 7.17 -24.52 12.95
CA GLY A 422 8.26 -24.62 13.92
C GLY A 422 8.33 -23.50 14.96
N LEU A 423 7.31 -22.65 15.07
CA LEU A 423 7.39 -21.37 15.75
C LEU A 423 7.74 -21.54 17.24
N THR A 424 8.80 -20.90 17.69
CA THR A 424 9.13 -20.76 19.12
C THR A 424 8.61 -19.45 19.71
N SER A 425 8.40 -18.44 18.86
CA SER A 425 7.81 -17.16 19.26
C SER A 425 7.08 -16.47 18.10
N VAL A 426 5.96 -15.83 18.42
CA VAL A 426 5.22 -14.95 17.50
C VAL A 426 5.00 -13.60 18.15
N THR A 427 5.18 -12.53 17.37
CA THR A 427 4.85 -11.16 17.80
C THR A 427 3.57 -10.69 17.13
N LEU A 428 2.61 -10.26 17.95
CA LEU A 428 1.32 -9.72 17.52
C LEU A 428 1.19 -8.27 18.00
N HIS A 429 0.77 -7.36 17.12
CA HIS A 429 0.64 -5.93 17.43
C HIS A 429 -0.80 -5.48 17.67
N GLU A 430 -0.95 -4.34 18.35
CA GLU A 430 -2.26 -3.69 18.51
C GLU A 430 -2.81 -3.22 17.15
N GLY A 431 -4.09 -3.49 16.90
CA GLY A 431 -4.74 -3.27 15.61
C GLY A 431 -5.28 -4.55 14.99
N LEU A 432 -4.74 -5.71 15.38
CA LEU A 432 -5.26 -7.05 15.03
C LEU A 432 -6.57 -7.32 15.76
N THR A 433 -7.62 -7.71 15.05
CA THR A 433 -8.99 -7.89 15.58
C THR A 433 -9.44 -9.35 15.63
N LYS A 434 -8.97 -10.19 14.71
CA LYS A 434 -9.38 -11.59 14.58
C LYS A 434 -8.18 -12.53 14.41
N ILE A 435 -8.24 -13.69 15.06
CA ILE A 435 -7.36 -14.84 14.81
C ILE A 435 -8.31 -15.99 14.46
N GLU A 436 -8.26 -16.51 13.25
CA GLU A 436 -9.22 -17.52 12.78
C GLU A 436 -8.87 -18.95 13.24
N ASP A 437 -9.71 -19.89 12.80
CA ASP A 437 -9.66 -21.30 13.16
C ASP A 437 -8.31 -21.90 12.77
N TRP A 438 -7.75 -22.72 13.65
CA TRP A 438 -6.47 -23.40 13.46
C TRP A 438 -5.25 -22.51 13.14
N ALA A 439 -5.32 -21.19 13.27
CA ALA A 439 -4.28 -20.25 12.82
C ALA A 439 -2.85 -20.58 13.30
N PHE A 440 -2.69 -21.09 14.52
CA PHE A 440 -1.43 -21.61 15.10
C PHE A 440 -1.60 -23.03 15.65
N HIS A 441 -2.45 -23.83 15.01
CA HIS A 441 -2.62 -25.23 15.38
C HIS A 441 -1.30 -26.00 15.22
N ASP A 442 -1.02 -26.99 16.05
CA ASP A 442 0.21 -27.81 15.97
C ASP A 442 1.53 -27.02 15.99
N CYS A 443 1.53 -25.80 16.53
CA CYS A 443 2.77 -25.06 16.81
C CYS A 443 3.47 -25.62 18.06
N LEU A 444 3.93 -26.89 18.01
CA LEU A 444 4.37 -27.66 19.18
C LEU A 444 5.58 -27.05 19.92
N LYS A 445 6.37 -26.22 19.25
CA LYS A 445 7.53 -25.52 19.83
C LYS A 445 7.17 -24.19 20.49
N LEU A 446 5.97 -23.67 20.25
CA LEU A 446 5.49 -22.41 20.80
C LEU A 446 5.07 -22.66 22.25
N LYS A 447 5.77 -22.06 23.21
CA LYS A 447 5.45 -22.23 24.65
C LYS A 447 4.57 -21.14 25.22
N LYS A 448 4.54 -19.99 24.53
CA LYS A 448 3.88 -18.78 25.02
C LYS A 448 3.47 -17.90 23.85
N ILE A 449 2.28 -17.33 23.95
CA ILE A 449 1.79 -16.31 23.03
C ILE A 449 1.16 -15.15 23.80
N ARG A 450 1.44 -13.91 23.37
CA ARG A 450 0.81 -12.71 23.91
C ARG A 450 -0.23 -12.20 22.92
N ILE A 451 -1.48 -12.20 23.35
CA ILE A 451 -2.61 -11.72 22.55
C ILE A 451 -2.85 -10.22 22.83
N PRO A 452 -2.83 -9.33 21.82
CA PRO A 452 -3.03 -7.91 22.01
C PRO A 452 -4.48 -7.59 22.40
N LYS A 453 -4.71 -6.40 22.98
CA LYS A 453 -6.03 -6.04 23.51
C LYS A 453 -7.07 -5.87 22.41
N SER A 454 -6.64 -5.49 21.22
CA SER A 454 -7.49 -5.28 20.05
C SER A 454 -8.18 -6.55 19.56
N VAL A 455 -7.67 -7.75 19.89
CA VAL A 455 -8.27 -9.02 19.45
C VAL A 455 -9.60 -9.24 20.17
N THR A 456 -10.68 -9.26 19.39
CA THR A 456 -12.04 -9.45 19.88
C THR A 456 -12.55 -10.87 19.69
N ASP A 457 -11.97 -11.58 18.71
CA ASP A 457 -12.40 -12.90 18.29
C ASP A 457 -11.20 -13.83 18.05
N ILE A 458 -11.33 -15.07 18.54
CA ILE A 458 -10.33 -16.14 18.39
C ILE A 458 -11.11 -17.40 18.05
N GLY A 459 -10.85 -17.90 16.85
CA GLY A 459 -11.48 -19.05 16.22
C GLY A 459 -11.21 -20.37 16.92
N GLU A 460 -11.94 -21.41 16.52
CA GLU A 460 -11.86 -22.74 17.07
C GLU A 460 -10.46 -23.34 16.87
N LEU A 461 -9.92 -23.98 17.91
CA LEU A 461 -8.59 -24.61 17.90
C LEU A 461 -7.43 -23.72 17.37
N ALA A 462 -7.57 -22.40 17.35
CA ALA A 462 -6.53 -21.49 16.85
C ALA A 462 -5.12 -21.69 17.47
N LEU A 463 -5.03 -22.22 18.69
CA LEU A 463 -3.82 -22.53 19.45
C LEU A 463 -3.85 -24.01 19.93
N GLY A 464 -4.62 -24.87 19.25
CA GLY A 464 -4.81 -26.28 19.58
C GLY A 464 -3.74 -27.21 19.00
N ILE A 465 -3.87 -28.52 19.23
CA ILE A 465 -3.02 -29.55 18.63
C ILE A 465 -3.87 -30.72 18.10
N ARG A 466 -3.38 -31.43 17.08
CA ARG A 466 -4.05 -32.58 16.46
C ARG A 466 -4.08 -33.74 17.46
N TYR A 467 -5.21 -34.45 17.51
CA TYR A 467 -5.27 -35.77 18.14
C TYR A 467 -4.82 -36.82 17.14
N ASN A 468 -3.72 -37.52 17.40
CA ASN A 468 -3.31 -38.64 16.55
C ASN A 468 -3.89 -39.96 17.10
N MET A 469 -4.95 -40.47 16.47
CA MET A 469 -5.56 -41.77 16.83
C MET A 469 -4.91 -42.98 16.14
N GLY A 470 -3.89 -42.80 15.30
CA GLY A 470 -3.49 -43.83 14.32
C GLY A 470 -2.35 -44.78 14.69
N ASN A 471 -1.45 -44.43 15.62
CA ASN A 471 -0.09 -45.01 15.56
C ASN A 471 0.39 -45.71 16.85
N GLY A 472 -0.41 -45.75 17.92
CA GLY A 472 -0.03 -46.43 19.18
C GLY A 472 1.20 -45.86 19.91
N ALA A 473 1.80 -44.78 19.40
CA ALA A 473 2.85 -44.03 20.09
C ALA A 473 2.19 -42.96 20.97
N GLU A 474 2.47 -42.97 22.27
CA GLU A 474 2.19 -41.83 23.16
C GLU A 474 3.00 -40.63 22.65
N GLU A 475 2.38 -39.79 21.82
CA GLU A 475 2.99 -38.53 21.43
C GLU A 475 3.02 -37.64 22.69
N VAL A 476 4.23 -37.21 23.08
CA VAL A 476 4.42 -36.35 24.25
C VAL A 476 3.77 -35.00 23.97
N ILE A 477 2.50 -34.86 24.38
CA ILE A 477 1.80 -33.57 24.37
C ILE A 477 2.68 -32.59 25.15
N PRO A 478 3.22 -31.54 24.51
CA PRO A 478 4.04 -30.57 25.23
C PRO A 478 3.20 -29.97 26.36
N GLY A 479 3.66 -30.12 27.61
CA GLY A 479 3.01 -29.47 28.75
C GLY A 479 3.37 -27.99 28.83
N GLY A 480 2.47 -27.17 29.38
CA GLY A 480 2.81 -25.81 29.84
C GLY A 480 2.79 -24.72 28.76
N PHE A 481 1.71 -24.63 27.99
CA PHE A 481 1.47 -23.51 27.07
C PHE A 481 0.86 -22.31 27.80
N THR A 482 1.46 -21.13 27.66
CA THR A 482 0.96 -19.90 28.31
C THR A 482 0.34 -18.93 27.32
N VAL A 483 -0.94 -18.60 27.52
CA VAL A 483 -1.60 -17.50 26.81
C VAL A 483 -1.59 -16.26 27.70
N GLU A 484 -0.82 -15.25 27.31
CA GLU A 484 -0.83 -13.95 27.95
C GLU A 484 -1.88 -13.03 27.33
N GLY A 485 -2.71 -12.43 28.16
CA GLY A 485 -3.74 -11.50 27.70
C GLY A 485 -4.28 -10.62 28.81
N TYR A 486 -5.35 -9.91 28.51
CA TYR A 486 -6.00 -8.99 29.43
C TYR A 486 -7.22 -9.66 30.06
N THR A 487 -7.52 -9.36 31.33
CA THR A 487 -8.74 -9.89 31.96
C THR A 487 -9.98 -9.42 31.20
N GLY A 488 -10.88 -10.36 30.89
CA GLY A 488 -12.08 -10.28 30.06
C GLY A 488 -11.84 -10.11 28.56
N SER A 489 -10.61 -10.31 28.08
CA SER A 489 -10.33 -10.30 26.65
C SER A 489 -10.80 -11.57 25.95
N ALA A 490 -10.73 -11.58 24.62
CA ALA A 490 -10.93 -12.78 23.81
C ALA A 490 -9.98 -13.92 24.23
N ALA A 491 -8.74 -13.60 24.61
CA ALA A 491 -7.76 -14.57 25.07
C ALA A 491 -8.19 -15.29 26.37
N GLU A 492 -8.73 -14.57 27.36
CA GLU A 492 -9.24 -15.21 28.58
C GLU A 492 -10.44 -16.10 28.27
N ARG A 493 -11.38 -15.60 27.44
CA ARG A 493 -12.56 -16.40 27.03
C ARG A 493 -12.15 -17.65 26.28
N TYR A 494 -11.20 -17.53 25.36
CA TYR A 494 -10.67 -18.63 24.57
C TYR A 494 -10.12 -19.73 25.47
N VAL A 495 -9.21 -19.41 26.40
CA VAL A 495 -8.64 -20.41 27.33
C VAL A 495 -9.73 -21.03 28.22
N LYS A 496 -10.72 -20.25 28.68
CA LYS A 496 -11.85 -20.80 29.45
C LYS A 496 -12.68 -21.80 28.64
N ARG A 497 -12.99 -21.50 27.38
CA ARG A 497 -13.69 -22.42 26.49
C ARG A 497 -12.89 -23.71 26.29
N MET A 498 -11.57 -23.61 26.18
CA MET A 498 -10.69 -24.79 26.07
C MET A 498 -10.74 -25.71 27.28
N HIS A 499 -10.90 -25.17 28.49
CA HIS A 499 -11.06 -25.99 29.70
C HIS A 499 -12.47 -26.57 29.86
N GLN A 500 -13.47 -26.05 29.15
CA GLN A 500 -14.88 -26.46 29.27
C GLN A 500 -15.30 -27.46 28.19
N SER A 501 -14.48 -27.67 27.15
CA SER A 501 -14.76 -28.64 26.10
C SER A 501 -14.51 -30.06 26.63
N GLU A 502 -15.58 -30.74 27.05
CA GLU A 502 -15.56 -32.16 27.46
C GLU A 502 -15.43 -33.13 26.27
N ASN A 503 -15.28 -32.62 25.04
CA ASN A 503 -15.17 -33.45 23.84
C ASN A 503 -13.79 -34.14 23.76
N LEU A 504 -13.83 -35.46 23.90
CA LEU A 504 -12.73 -36.43 23.96
C LEU A 504 -11.77 -36.47 22.75
N TYR A 505 -11.98 -35.64 21.72
CA TYR A 505 -11.29 -35.73 20.42
C TYR A 505 -10.40 -34.52 20.08
N HIS A 506 -10.36 -33.50 20.94
CA HIS A 506 -9.52 -32.32 20.73
C HIS A 506 -8.38 -32.31 21.73
N VAL A 507 -7.20 -32.73 21.31
CA VAL A 507 -6.03 -32.66 22.17
C VAL A 507 -5.64 -31.19 22.32
N PHE A 508 -5.70 -30.70 23.55
CA PHE A 508 -5.12 -29.43 23.92
C PHE A 508 -3.73 -29.68 24.49
N PHE A 509 -2.86 -28.67 24.44
CA PHE A 509 -1.66 -28.69 25.28
C PHE A 509 -2.07 -29.05 26.72
N LYS A 510 -1.37 -30.01 27.32
CA LYS A 510 -1.57 -30.34 28.73
C LYS A 510 -1.25 -29.07 29.55
N ASP A 511 -2.19 -28.61 30.36
CA ASP A 511 -2.06 -27.42 31.21
C ASP A 511 -1.91 -26.07 30.45
N VAL A 512 -2.80 -25.77 29.49
CA VAL A 512 -2.91 -24.38 28.97
C VAL A 512 -3.21 -23.42 30.12
N LYS A 513 -2.34 -22.43 30.31
CA LYS A 513 -2.47 -21.42 31.37
C LYS A 513 -2.76 -20.06 30.79
N PHE A 514 -3.83 -19.42 31.26
CA PHE A 514 -4.02 -18.00 31.06
C PHE A 514 -3.21 -17.18 32.09
N VAL A 515 -2.41 -16.23 31.62
CA VAL A 515 -1.72 -15.26 32.47
C VAL A 515 -2.23 -13.86 32.14
N SER A 516 -2.93 -13.24 33.10
CA SER A 516 -3.32 -11.84 32.97
C SER A 516 -2.10 -10.95 33.11
N ILE A 517 -1.80 -10.16 32.08
CA ILE A 517 -0.73 -9.16 32.08
C ILE A 517 -1.23 -7.76 32.53
N GLY A 518 -2.37 -7.73 33.22
CA GLY A 518 -2.95 -6.55 33.87
C GLY A 518 -4.13 -5.92 33.12
N GLY A 519 -5.13 -5.42 33.86
CA GLY A 519 -6.31 -4.71 33.35
C GLY A 519 -7.62 -5.49 33.56
N GLN A 520 -8.34 -5.21 34.66
CA GLN A 520 -9.68 -5.77 34.92
C GLN A 520 -10.75 -5.12 34.02
N THR A 521 -11.53 -5.92 33.30
CA THR A 521 -12.86 -5.54 32.80
C THR A 521 -13.91 -5.86 33.88
N ALA A 522 -14.25 -4.88 34.71
CA ALA A 522 -15.61 -4.82 35.25
C ALA A 522 -16.55 -4.35 34.13
N ALA A 523 -17.84 -4.71 34.18
CA ALA A 523 -18.89 -4.24 33.28
C ALA A 523 -18.64 -2.80 32.85
N VAL A 524 -18.32 -2.63 31.56
CA VAL A 524 -17.68 -1.40 31.13
C VAL A 524 -18.75 -0.34 30.96
N THR A 525 -18.79 0.61 31.90
CA THR A 525 -19.77 1.68 31.89
C THR A 525 -19.39 2.68 30.80
N ASN A 526 -20.30 2.96 29.87
CA ASN A 526 -20.06 3.98 28.85
C ASN A 526 -19.87 5.35 29.52
N ILE A 527 -18.73 5.99 29.23
CA ILE A 527 -18.34 7.26 29.84
C ILE A 527 -19.33 8.39 29.53
N SER A 528 -20.16 8.25 28.49
CA SER A 528 -21.25 9.18 28.19
C SER A 528 -22.33 9.24 29.29
N LYS A 529 -22.49 8.19 30.10
CA LYS A 529 -23.43 8.12 31.23
C LYS A 529 -22.91 8.82 32.50
N THR A 530 -21.70 9.36 32.48
CA THR A 530 -21.08 10.04 33.63
C THR A 530 -21.49 11.51 33.71
N LYS A 531 -21.52 12.05 34.93
CA LYS A 531 -21.76 13.48 35.15
C LYS A 531 -20.44 14.23 34.96
N ILE A 532 -20.39 15.09 33.96
CA ILE A 532 -19.19 15.86 33.59
C ILE A 532 -19.41 17.33 33.92
N SER A 533 -18.48 17.93 34.66
CA SER A 533 -18.52 19.36 35.00
C SER A 533 -18.61 20.24 33.75
N ALA A 534 -19.40 21.32 33.83
CA ALA A 534 -19.52 22.29 32.74
C ALA A 534 -18.17 22.96 32.42
N LEU A 535 -17.91 23.15 31.12
CA LEU A 535 -16.74 23.91 30.65
C LEU A 535 -17.08 25.39 30.57
N LYS A 536 -16.10 26.24 30.92
CA LYS A 536 -16.25 27.70 30.88
C LYS A 536 -15.58 28.29 29.64
N THR A 537 -16.10 29.41 29.13
CA THR A 537 -15.41 30.22 28.12
C THR A 537 -14.08 30.73 28.67
N ARG A 538 -13.02 30.71 27.84
CA ARG A 538 -11.65 31.12 28.23
C ARG A 538 -11.13 32.26 27.36
N ALA A 539 -10.30 33.11 27.97
CA ALA A 539 -9.61 34.17 27.24
C ALA A 539 -8.43 33.61 26.45
N PHE A 540 -8.22 34.08 25.23
CA PHE A 540 -7.08 33.70 24.38
C PHE A 540 -5.75 34.14 25.00
N THR A 541 -4.79 33.22 25.11
CA THR A 541 -3.46 33.45 25.70
C THR A 541 -2.30 33.21 24.74
N GLY A 542 -2.56 32.66 23.55
CA GLY A 542 -1.53 32.23 22.58
C GLY A 542 -0.90 30.86 22.88
N LYS A 543 -1.22 30.25 24.03
CA LYS A 543 -0.80 28.89 24.40
C LYS A 543 -2.00 27.93 24.37
N PRO A 544 -1.78 26.60 24.23
CA PRO A 544 -2.84 25.63 24.41
C PRO A 544 -3.51 25.79 25.79
N LEU A 545 -4.84 25.87 25.80
CA LEU A 545 -5.67 26.03 26.98
C LEU A 545 -6.32 24.70 27.35
N THR A 546 -6.21 24.30 28.61
CA THR A 546 -6.91 23.13 29.17
C THR A 546 -7.74 23.56 30.38
N GLN A 547 -8.73 22.76 30.76
CA GLN A 547 -9.57 23.00 31.94
C GLN A 547 -9.63 21.73 32.79
N ALA A 548 -9.51 21.91 34.10
CA ALA A 548 -9.78 20.82 35.04
C ALA A 548 -11.24 20.38 34.90
N LEU A 549 -11.44 19.07 34.70
CA LEU A 549 -12.74 18.44 34.60
C LEU A 549 -12.97 17.57 35.84
N THR A 550 -14.16 17.69 36.43
CA THR A 550 -14.65 16.75 37.44
C THR A 550 -15.64 15.83 36.75
N ILE A 551 -15.32 14.53 36.74
CA ILE A 551 -16.16 13.48 36.14
C ILE A 551 -16.58 12.54 37.27
N THR A 552 -17.89 12.32 37.43
CA THR A 552 -18.43 11.43 38.46
C THR A 552 -19.40 10.40 37.90
N TYR A 553 -19.47 9.23 38.52
CA TYR A 553 -20.44 8.16 38.21
C TYR A 553 -20.88 7.49 39.52
N GLY A 554 -22.19 7.35 39.74
CA GLY A 554 -22.73 6.79 40.99
C GLY A 554 -22.21 7.48 42.26
N GLY A 555 -22.01 8.81 42.22
CA GLY A 555 -21.47 9.59 43.33
C GLY A 555 -19.93 9.56 43.49
N LYS A 556 -19.21 8.67 42.80
CA LYS A 556 -17.73 8.57 42.89
C LYS A 556 -17.03 9.42 41.84
N LYS A 557 -15.93 10.08 42.21
CA LYS A 557 -15.06 10.86 41.30
C LYS A 557 -14.09 9.96 40.55
N LEU A 558 -14.04 10.10 39.23
CA LEU A 558 -13.15 9.37 38.35
C LEU A 558 -11.77 10.05 38.26
N VAL A 559 -10.74 9.27 37.97
CA VAL A 559 -9.33 9.71 37.93
C VAL A 559 -8.79 9.68 36.50
N ASN A 560 -8.28 10.82 36.04
CA ASN A 560 -7.61 10.94 34.74
C ASN A 560 -6.33 10.08 34.69
N GLY A 561 -6.08 9.42 33.56
CA GLY A 561 -4.98 8.47 33.36
C GLY A 561 -5.30 7.03 33.80
N ARG A 562 -6.17 6.87 34.80
CA ARG A 562 -6.65 5.56 35.29
C ARG A 562 -8.00 5.16 34.71
N ASP A 563 -9.02 6.00 34.92
CA ASP A 563 -10.42 5.72 34.61
C ASP A 563 -10.85 6.35 33.27
N TYR A 564 -10.13 7.36 32.80
CA TYR A 564 -10.34 8.00 31.50
C TYR A 564 -9.06 8.72 31.04
N THR A 565 -9.05 9.17 29.79
CA THR A 565 -8.01 10.07 29.25
C THR A 565 -8.66 11.29 28.60
N LEU A 566 -7.92 12.40 28.55
CA LEU A 566 -8.39 13.65 27.95
C LEU A 566 -7.56 14.00 26.72
N THR A 567 -8.23 14.24 25.60
CA THR A 567 -7.59 14.76 24.38
C THR A 567 -8.22 16.11 24.03
N TRP A 568 -7.40 17.14 23.90
CA TRP A 568 -7.86 18.49 23.57
C TRP A 568 -7.63 18.78 22.08
N LYS A 569 -8.64 19.34 21.41
CA LYS A 569 -8.55 19.79 20.01
C LYS A 569 -8.94 21.25 19.90
N ASN A 570 -8.33 21.95 18.94
CA ASN A 570 -8.59 23.36 18.64
C ASN A 570 -8.49 24.30 19.87
N ASN A 571 -7.65 23.93 20.85
CA ASN A 571 -7.61 24.58 22.16
C ASN A 571 -6.56 25.69 22.29
N LYS A 572 -5.95 26.12 21.17
CA LYS A 572 -4.94 27.19 21.14
C LYS A 572 -5.48 28.50 20.56
N ASN A 573 -6.27 28.41 19.49
CA ASN A 573 -6.74 29.56 18.73
C ASN A 573 -8.13 30.03 19.18
N ILE A 574 -8.51 31.25 18.79
CA ILE A 574 -9.85 31.79 19.03
C ILE A 574 -10.87 30.96 18.24
N GLY A 575 -11.96 30.57 18.92
CA GLY A 575 -13.00 29.75 18.32
C GLY A 575 -13.55 28.70 19.28
N THR A 576 -14.11 27.63 18.72
CA THR A 576 -14.66 26.52 19.51
C THR A 576 -13.59 25.44 19.70
N ALA A 577 -13.15 25.29 20.94
CA ALA A 577 -12.26 24.22 21.37
C ALA A 577 -13.08 23.04 21.88
N SER A 578 -12.51 21.83 21.83
CA SER A 578 -13.14 20.64 22.35
C SER A 578 -12.19 19.80 23.18
N VAL A 579 -12.78 19.05 24.11
CA VAL A 579 -12.12 17.99 24.86
C VAL A 579 -12.90 16.71 24.66
N THR A 580 -12.18 15.68 24.24
CA THR A 580 -12.68 14.32 24.12
C THR A 580 -12.25 13.56 25.36
N ILE A 581 -13.23 13.07 26.11
CA ILE A 581 -13.04 12.21 27.27
C ILE A 581 -13.22 10.77 26.78
N LYS A 582 -12.15 9.99 26.75
CA LYS A 582 -12.17 8.58 26.36
C LYS A 582 -12.09 7.70 27.60
N GLY A 583 -13.03 6.79 27.77
CA GLY A 583 -13.03 5.84 28.89
C GLY A 583 -11.78 4.96 28.90
N LYS A 584 -11.30 4.61 30.10
CA LYS A 584 -10.19 3.69 30.33
C LYS A 584 -10.51 2.76 31.51
N GLY A 585 -9.95 1.55 31.51
CA GLY A 585 -10.21 0.55 32.56
C GLY A 585 -11.68 0.12 32.57
N LYS A 586 -12.40 0.42 33.66
CA LYS A 586 -13.82 0.08 33.87
C LYS A 586 -14.80 0.94 33.06
N TYR A 587 -14.32 1.90 32.27
CA TYR A 587 -15.13 2.79 31.43
C TYR A 587 -14.73 2.69 29.95
N ASN A 588 -15.71 2.72 29.03
CA ASN A 588 -15.51 2.68 27.57
C ASN A 588 -16.25 3.85 26.91
N GLY A 589 -16.21 3.88 25.58
CA GLY A 589 -16.83 4.95 24.81
C GLY A 589 -16.06 6.25 24.93
N SER A 590 -16.65 7.28 24.35
CA SER A 590 -16.08 8.60 24.28
C SER A 590 -17.18 9.65 24.30
N VAL A 591 -16.94 10.77 24.96
CA VAL A 591 -17.83 11.92 24.96
C VAL A 591 -17.02 13.19 24.73
N THR A 592 -17.52 14.05 23.85
CA THR A 592 -16.86 15.31 23.53
C THR A 592 -17.65 16.47 24.10
N LYS A 593 -16.96 17.34 24.84
CA LYS A 593 -17.51 18.61 25.33
C LYS A 593 -16.78 19.76 24.64
N LYS A 594 -17.52 20.84 24.33
CA LYS A 594 -17.03 22.01 23.62
C LYS A 594 -17.02 23.22 24.55
N PHE A 595 -16.07 24.14 24.35
CA PHE A 595 -16.00 25.44 25.01
C PHE A 595 -15.45 26.50 24.05
N ARG A 596 -15.71 27.78 24.34
CA ARG A 596 -15.24 28.89 23.49
C ARG A 596 -13.96 29.51 24.03
N ILE A 597 -13.05 29.85 23.13
CA ILE A 597 -11.88 30.70 23.36
C ILE A 597 -12.14 32.05 22.71
N THR A 598 -12.17 33.13 23.49
CA THR A 598 -12.49 34.48 23.03
C THR A 598 -11.41 35.49 23.42
N VAL A 599 -11.40 36.64 22.77
CA VAL A 599 -10.58 37.78 23.20
C VAL A 599 -11.35 38.66 24.16
N GLN A 600 -10.64 39.29 25.09
CA GLN A 600 -11.22 40.27 26.02
C GLN A 600 -11.08 41.68 25.45
N LYS A 601 -12.10 42.52 25.65
CA LYS A 601 -12.01 43.96 25.34
C LYS A 601 -10.84 44.57 26.11
N ASN A 602 -10.09 45.47 25.47
CA ASN A 602 -8.87 46.10 25.99
C ASN A 602 -7.65 45.19 26.19
N ALA A 603 -7.73 43.88 25.90
CA ALA A 603 -6.55 43.01 25.92
C ALA A 603 -5.53 43.44 24.87
N VAL A 604 -4.24 43.35 25.20
CA VAL A 604 -3.13 43.72 24.32
C VAL A 604 -2.38 42.47 23.89
N TYR A 605 -2.26 42.27 22.57
CA TYR A 605 -1.54 41.15 21.97
C TYR A 605 -0.34 41.66 21.18
N THR A 606 0.75 40.90 21.22
CA THR A 606 1.94 41.19 20.42
C THR A 606 1.99 40.24 19.22
N VAL A 607 1.97 40.79 18.01
CA VAL A 607 2.09 40.05 16.74
C VAL A 607 3.27 40.62 15.97
N SER A 608 4.26 39.80 15.63
CA SER A 608 5.47 40.22 14.91
C SER A 608 6.14 41.44 15.54
N ARG A 609 6.30 41.42 16.87
CA ARG A 609 6.86 42.50 17.71
C ARG A 609 6.00 43.77 17.80
N LEU A 610 4.83 43.84 17.15
CA LEU A 610 3.89 44.95 17.19
C LEU A 610 2.74 44.68 18.18
N LYS A 611 2.36 45.68 18.97
CA LYS A 611 1.34 45.58 20.02
C LYS A 611 -0.01 46.09 19.53
N TYR A 612 -1.05 45.29 19.69
CA TYR A 612 -2.42 45.59 19.28
C TYR A 612 -3.38 45.42 20.44
N LYS A 613 -4.18 46.44 20.72
CA LYS A 613 -5.23 46.41 21.75
C LYS A 613 -6.58 46.15 21.12
N ILE A 614 -7.35 45.19 21.63
CA ILE A 614 -8.73 44.91 21.19
C ILE A 614 -9.62 46.10 21.53
N SER A 615 -10.21 46.76 20.52
CA SER A 615 -11.22 47.81 20.70
C SER A 615 -12.64 47.27 20.64
N SER A 616 -12.90 46.33 19.71
CA SER A 616 -14.14 45.57 19.65
C SER A 616 -13.85 44.15 19.15
N ALA A 617 -14.61 43.18 19.64
CA ALA A 617 -14.58 41.81 19.16
C ALA A 617 -15.95 41.17 19.38
N ASP A 618 -16.48 40.53 18.35
CA ASP A 618 -17.60 39.61 18.49
C ASP A 618 -17.11 38.17 18.76
N THR A 619 -18.06 37.25 18.94
CA THR A 619 -17.78 35.82 19.18
C THR A 619 -17.32 35.07 17.93
N SER A 620 -17.42 35.67 16.73
CA SER A 620 -17.07 35.06 15.44
C SER A 620 -15.63 35.36 14.99
N GLY A 621 -15.00 36.36 15.61
CA GLY A 621 -13.67 36.86 15.26
C GLY A 621 -13.69 38.08 14.33
N LYS A 622 -14.85 38.72 14.14
CA LYS A 622 -14.96 40.05 13.53
C LYS A 622 -14.75 41.10 14.63
N GLY A 623 -13.81 42.01 14.40
CA GLY A 623 -13.45 42.99 15.41
C GLY A 623 -12.45 44.02 14.93
N THR A 624 -12.21 45.00 15.78
CA THR A 624 -11.26 46.08 15.52
C THR A 624 -10.16 46.11 16.57
N VAL A 625 -8.99 46.56 16.16
CA VAL A 625 -7.85 46.75 17.06
C VAL A 625 -7.20 48.11 16.88
N VAL A 626 -6.57 48.56 17.96
CA VAL A 626 -5.73 49.75 18.03
C VAL A 626 -4.27 49.33 18.08
N PHE A 627 -3.45 49.80 17.13
CA PHE A 627 -2.00 49.65 17.21
C PHE A 627 -1.46 50.54 18.35
N THR A 628 -0.80 49.95 19.34
CA THR A 628 -0.37 50.64 20.58
C THR A 628 1.15 50.78 20.71
N GLY A 629 1.93 50.18 19.80
CA GLY A 629 3.38 50.36 19.74
C GLY A 629 4.12 49.10 19.32
N ALA A 630 5.44 49.08 19.53
CA ALA A 630 6.29 47.95 19.20
C ALA A 630 7.22 47.59 20.37
N THR A 631 7.55 46.32 20.52
CA THR A 631 8.50 45.82 21.52
C THR A 631 9.93 46.30 21.24
N ASP A 632 10.30 46.43 19.96
CA ASP A 632 11.59 46.90 19.47
C ASP A 632 11.60 48.40 19.10
N LYS A 633 10.70 49.20 19.71
CA LYS A 633 10.47 50.62 19.38
C LYS A 633 11.74 51.45 19.24
N ALA A 634 12.72 51.27 20.14
CA ALA A 634 13.96 52.07 20.16
C ALA A 634 14.93 51.70 19.02
N ALA A 635 14.91 50.45 18.56
CA ALA A 635 15.82 49.92 17.55
C ALA A 635 15.24 49.97 16.13
N ARG A 636 13.91 50.04 16.00
CA ARG A 636 13.18 49.87 14.74
C ARG A 636 13.45 51.00 13.74
N LYS A 637 13.91 50.62 12.53
CA LYS A 637 14.13 51.54 11.38
C LYS A 637 12.90 51.69 10.48
N ALA A 638 12.13 50.62 10.28
CA ALA A 638 10.92 50.63 9.45
C ALA A 638 9.71 50.05 10.20
N LEU A 639 8.56 50.70 10.04
CA LEU A 639 7.29 50.25 10.62
C LEU A 639 6.23 50.13 9.53
N THR A 640 5.55 49.00 9.48
CA THR A 640 4.33 48.83 8.68
C THR A 640 3.19 48.48 9.63
N ILE A 641 2.19 49.35 9.69
CA ILE A 641 0.93 49.12 10.40
C ILE A 641 -0.06 48.58 9.37
N PRO A 642 -0.40 47.30 9.41
CA PRO A 642 -1.18 46.66 8.36
C PRO A 642 -2.66 47.09 8.39
N THR A 643 -3.42 46.77 7.33
CA THR A 643 -4.88 46.96 7.26
C THR A 643 -5.62 46.01 8.20
N THR A 644 -5.10 44.80 8.37
CA THR A 644 -5.61 43.75 9.24
C THR A 644 -4.46 43.06 9.98
N VAL A 645 -4.74 42.47 11.13
CA VAL A 645 -3.79 41.65 11.88
C VAL A 645 -4.46 40.35 12.30
N LYS A 646 -3.75 39.23 12.15
CA LYS A 646 -4.22 37.93 12.64
C LYS A 646 -3.84 37.77 14.11
N ILE A 647 -4.83 37.64 14.99
CA ILE A 647 -4.67 37.34 16.42
C ILE A 647 -5.42 36.03 16.68
N GLY A 648 -4.74 35.01 17.20
CA GLY A 648 -5.36 33.72 17.52
C GLY A 648 -6.12 33.06 16.36
N GLY A 649 -5.60 33.20 15.13
CA GLY A 649 -6.22 32.66 13.91
C GLY A 649 -7.35 33.50 13.31
N LYS A 650 -7.79 34.57 13.96
CA LYS A 650 -8.85 35.46 13.48
C LYS A 650 -8.30 36.81 13.01
N SER A 651 -8.88 37.36 11.94
CA SER A 651 -8.44 38.61 11.31
C SER A 651 -9.16 39.81 11.92
N PHE A 652 -8.41 40.71 12.56
CA PHE A 652 -8.93 41.95 13.12
C PHE A 652 -8.54 43.15 12.25
N ARG A 653 -9.48 44.06 12.03
CA ARG A 653 -9.20 45.31 11.30
C ARG A 653 -8.42 46.27 12.18
N VAL A 654 -7.29 46.78 11.71
CA VAL A 654 -6.55 47.81 12.42
C VAL A 654 -7.16 49.16 12.06
N THR A 655 -7.86 49.79 13.00
CA THR A 655 -8.64 51.00 12.74
C THR A 655 -8.06 52.25 13.41
N ALA A 656 -7.11 52.09 14.32
CA ALA A 656 -6.56 53.21 15.07
C ALA A 656 -5.09 53.02 15.42
N ILE A 657 -4.39 54.15 15.57
CA ILE A 657 -3.07 54.23 16.21
C ILE A 657 -3.25 54.88 17.58
N GLY A 658 -2.76 54.24 18.63
CA GLY A 658 -2.90 54.70 20.00
C GLY A 658 -2.06 55.94 20.33
N THR A 659 -2.43 56.60 21.43
CA THR A 659 -1.65 57.70 22.01
C THR A 659 -0.22 57.26 22.29
N SER A 660 0.75 58.06 21.87
CA SER A 660 2.20 57.81 22.06
C SER A 660 2.73 56.48 21.52
N ALA A 661 2.02 55.79 20.63
CA ALA A 661 2.34 54.42 20.20
C ALA A 661 3.81 54.21 19.77
N MET A 662 4.37 55.17 19.02
CA MET A 662 5.76 55.16 18.55
C MET A 662 6.52 56.40 19.03
N SER A 663 6.07 57.07 20.09
CA SER A 663 6.76 58.26 20.58
C SER A 663 8.19 57.95 21.02
N GLY A 664 9.12 58.81 20.59
CA GLY A 664 10.55 58.71 20.87
C GLY A 664 11.30 57.67 20.05
N ALA A 665 10.71 57.11 18.98
CA ALA A 665 11.39 56.16 18.10
C ALA A 665 12.44 56.86 17.21
N LYS A 666 13.58 57.26 17.81
CA LYS A 666 14.65 58.06 17.19
C LYS A 666 15.34 57.39 16.00
N LYS A 667 15.23 56.07 15.84
CA LYS A 667 15.82 55.31 14.72
C LYS A 667 14.85 55.07 13.56
N LEU A 668 13.56 55.37 13.73
CA LEU A 668 12.52 55.11 12.74
C LEU A 668 12.65 56.06 11.56
N THR A 669 12.86 55.54 10.35
CA THR A 669 13.05 56.31 9.12
C THR A 669 11.84 56.21 8.18
N THR A 670 11.12 55.09 8.21
CA THR A 670 10.00 54.82 7.29
C THR A 670 8.79 54.25 8.02
N VAL A 671 7.59 54.79 7.74
CA VAL A 671 6.31 54.29 8.26
C VAL A 671 5.31 54.06 7.13
N LYS A 672 4.67 52.89 7.10
CA LYS A 672 3.51 52.60 6.26
C LYS A 672 2.26 52.45 7.13
N ILE A 673 1.20 53.20 6.84
CA ILE A 673 -0.06 53.22 7.58
C ILE A 673 -1.17 52.64 6.71
N GLY A 674 -1.74 51.51 7.15
CA GLY A 674 -2.78 50.77 6.43
C GLY A 674 -4.06 51.56 6.15
N ALA A 675 -4.79 51.13 5.12
CA ALA A 675 -5.97 51.82 4.60
C ALA A 675 -7.16 51.94 5.57
N ASN A 676 -7.26 51.01 6.53
CA ASN A 676 -8.35 50.97 7.51
C ASN A 676 -8.18 51.96 8.68
N ILE A 677 -7.05 52.66 8.78
CA ILE A 677 -6.78 53.57 9.90
C ILE A 677 -7.68 54.80 9.80
N MET A 678 -8.53 54.96 10.82
CA MET A 678 -9.50 56.04 10.96
C MET A 678 -9.07 57.09 11.97
N THR A 679 -8.29 56.70 13.00
CA THR A 679 -7.82 57.61 14.05
C THR A 679 -6.33 57.44 14.36
N VAL A 680 -5.69 58.54 14.74
CA VAL A 680 -4.30 58.56 15.22
C VAL A 680 -4.26 59.32 16.53
N GLY A 681 -3.77 58.68 17.60
CA GLY A 681 -3.75 59.25 18.93
C GLY A 681 -2.79 60.42 19.09
N ALA A 682 -2.95 61.17 20.17
CA ALA A 682 -2.05 62.27 20.49
C ALA A 682 -0.61 61.75 20.64
N LYS A 683 0.36 62.54 20.16
CA LYS A 683 1.80 62.20 20.22
C LYS A 683 2.19 60.83 19.60
N ALA A 684 1.36 60.22 18.75
CA ALA A 684 1.59 58.86 18.23
C ALA A 684 3.00 58.64 17.63
N PHE A 685 3.54 59.59 16.86
CA PHE A 685 4.89 59.60 16.30
C PHE A 685 5.74 60.78 16.81
N TYR A 686 5.43 61.26 18.02
CA TYR A 686 6.11 62.41 18.60
C TYR A 686 7.60 62.12 18.83
N GLY A 687 8.49 63.00 18.34
CA GLY A 687 9.93 62.89 18.54
C GLY A 687 10.62 61.79 17.73
N CYS A 688 9.97 61.26 16.68
CA CYS A 688 10.59 60.36 15.72
C CYS A 688 11.53 61.13 14.77
N SER A 689 12.65 61.64 15.30
CA SER A 689 13.50 62.64 14.64
C SER A 689 14.12 62.21 13.30
N LYS A 690 14.30 60.91 13.07
CA LYS A 690 14.82 60.36 11.80
C LYS A 690 13.73 59.99 10.78
N LEU A 691 12.45 60.15 11.13
CA LEU A 691 11.34 59.75 10.25
C LEU A 691 11.29 60.67 9.04
N SER A 692 11.62 60.11 7.87
CA SER A 692 11.76 60.84 6.61
C SER A 692 10.76 60.42 5.55
N ASN A 693 10.16 59.24 5.65
CA ASN A 693 9.18 58.76 4.68
C ASN A 693 7.97 58.14 5.40
N VAL A 694 6.77 58.60 5.06
CA VAL A 694 5.51 58.06 5.56
C VAL A 694 4.59 57.79 4.39
N THR A 695 4.03 56.59 4.30
CA THR A 695 3.00 56.25 3.31
C THR A 695 1.69 55.99 4.06
N ILE A 696 0.62 56.67 3.66
CA ILE A 696 -0.73 56.47 4.22
C ILE A 696 -1.61 55.95 3.09
N PHE A 697 -2.17 54.76 3.25
CA PHE A 697 -3.02 54.14 2.23
C PHE A 697 -4.51 54.51 2.38
N GLY A 698 -4.92 55.03 3.54
CA GLY A 698 -6.32 55.29 3.85
C GLY A 698 -6.83 56.66 3.42
N THR A 699 -8.13 56.78 3.18
CA THR A 699 -8.80 58.05 2.84
C THR A 699 -9.60 58.65 4.00
N LYS A 700 -9.86 57.86 5.05
CA LYS A 700 -10.81 58.16 6.14
C LYS A 700 -10.23 58.97 7.31
N LEU A 701 -8.92 59.19 7.38
CA LEU A 701 -8.30 59.99 8.45
C LEU A 701 -8.58 61.49 8.24
N THR A 702 -8.93 62.19 9.31
CA THR A 702 -9.25 63.63 9.31
C THR A 702 -8.49 64.36 10.42
N THR A 703 -8.46 65.69 10.35
CA THR A 703 -7.84 66.54 11.39
C THR A 703 -8.48 66.32 12.77
N ALA A 704 -9.80 66.15 12.84
CA ALA A 704 -10.51 65.86 14.09
C ALA A 704 -10.12 64.49 14.67
N LYS A 705 -9.92 63.49 13.80
CA LYS A 705 -9.55 62.11 14.18
C LYS A 705 -8.05 61.91 14.42
N THR A 706 -7.26 62.98 14.32
CA THR A 706 -5.81 62.98 14.58
C THR A 706 -5.52 63.80 15.84
N GLY A 707 -4.92 63.17 16.84
CA GLY A 707 -4.63 63.76 18.13
C GLY A 707 -3.53 64.82 18.06
N ALA A 708 -3.49 65.69 19.07
CA ALA A 708 -2.53 66.79 19.14
C ALA A 708 -1.08 66.27 19.06
N ASN A 709 -0.24 66.98 18.31
CA ASN A 709 1.19 66.69 18.17
C ASN A 709 1.52 65.28 17.66
N ALA A 710 0.60 64.60 16.96
CA ALA A 710 0.80 63.23 16.47
C ALA A 710 2.08 63.08 15.64
N PHE A 711 2.49 64.10 14.89
CA PHE A 711 3.68 64.10 14.02
C PHE A 711 4.72 65.16 14.42
N LYS A 712 4.67 65.70 15.64
CA LYS A 712 5.62 66.73 16.08
C LYS A 712 7.02 66.14 16.32
N GLY A 713 8.05 66.81 15.84
CA GLY A 713 9.44 66.39 16.01
C GLY A 713 9.91 65.30 15.04
N ILE A 714 9.23 65.11 13.91
CA ILE A 714 9.73 64.35 12.74
C ILE A 714 10.66 65.22 11.88
N ARG A 715 11.34 64.64 10.89
CA ARG A 715 12.23 65.39 9.98
C ARG A 715 11.44 66.48 9.24
N SER A 716 11.98 67.69 9.16
CA SER A 716 11.28 68.85 8.59
C SER A 716 10.91 68.69 7.12
N ASN A 717 11.69 67.95 6.35
CA ASN A 717 11.45 67.58 4.95
C ASN A 717 10.90 66.15 4.78
N CYS A 718 10.23 65.61 5.79
CA CYS A 718 9.60 64.29 5.70
C CYS A 718 8.62 64.23 4.51
N ARG A 719 8.73 63.17 3.72
CA ARG A 719 7.88 62.88 2.56
C ARG A 719 6.68 62.04 2.99
N PHE A 720 5.49 62.51 2.66
CA PHE A 720 4.23 61.80 2.86
C PHE A 720 3.65 61.39 1.51
N LYS A 721 3.53 60.09 1.26
CA LYS A 721 2.77 59.56 0.12
C LYS A 721 1.35 59.22 0.59
N VAL A 722 0.33 59.80 -0.04
CA VAL A 722 -1.08 59.68 0.35
C VAL A 722 -1.96 59.47 -0.89
N PRO A 723 -3.22 59.00 -0.75
CA PRO A 723 -4.08 58.81 -1.91
C PRO A 723 -4.30 60.12 -2.68
N ALA A 724 -4.25 60.06 -4.02
CA ALA A 724 -4.29 61.23 -4.90
C ALA A 724 -5.48 62.17 -4.59
N SER A 725 -6.65 61.60 -4.31
CA SER A 725 -7.89 62.33 -3.97
C SER A 725 -7.83 63.10 -2.64
N ARG A 726 -6.79 62.90 -1.82
CA ARG A 726 -6.70 63.45 -0.46
C ARG A 726 -5.42 64.27 -0.20
N VAL A 727 -4.59 64.53 -1.20
CA VAL A 727 -3.29 65.23 -1.04
C VAL A 727 -3.43 66.58 -0.31
N SER A 728 -4.35 67.44 -0.76
CA SER A 728 -4.59 68.76 -0.15
C SER A 728 -5.09 68.65 1.31
N ALA A 729 -6.04 67.73 1.54
CA ALA A 729 -6.61 67.47 2.86
C ALA A 729 -5.56 66.95 3.86
N TYR A 730 -4.72 65.98 3.45
CA TYR A 730 -3.64 65.45 4.28
C TYR A 730 -2.56 66.49 4.54
N LYS A 731 -2.22 67.36 3.57
CA LYS A 731 -1.25 68.44 3.79
C LYS A 731 -1.71 69.40 4.89
N LYS A 732 -2.99 69.79 4.89
CA LYS A 732 -3.60 70.62 5.95
C LYS A 732 -3.59 69.89 7.30
N LEU A 733 -4.02 68.63 7.31
CA LEU A 733 -4.06 67.77 8.50
C LEU A 733 -2.69 67.63 9.16
N LEU A 734 -1.66 67.26 8.40
CA LEU A 734 -0.33 66.96 8.91
C LEU A 734 0.30 68.20 9.56
N ARG A 735 0.18 69.36 8.92
CA ARG A 735 0.64 70.65 9.47
C ARG A 735 -0.08 71.00 10.78
N ALA A 736 -1.41 70.88 10.80
CA ALA A 736 -2.22 71.12 12.00
C ALA A 736 -1.87 70.17 13.16
N LYS A 737 -1.22 69.02 12.89
CA LYS A 737 -0.90 67.99 13.88
C LYS A 737 0.59 67.83 14.13
N GLY A 738 1.35 68.90 13.85
CA GLY A 738 2.73 69.09 14.30
C GLY A 738 3.81 68.72 13.29
N ALA A 739 3.45 68.31 12.08
CA ALA A 739 4.43 68.14 11.02
C ALA A 739 4.96 69.52 10.56
N GLY A 740 6.26 69.64 10.29
CA GLY A 740 6.92 70.91 9.98
C GLY A 740 6.43 71.59 8.69
N PRO A 741 6.72 72.89 8.48
CA PRO A 741 6.22 73.62 7.30
C PRO A 741 6.78 73.10 5.97
N LYS A 742 7.99 72.50 5.99
CA LYS A 742 8.76 72.00 4.84
C LYS A 742 8.44 70.56 4.42
N ILE A 743 7.38 69.93 4.96
CA ILE A 743 6.99 68.58 4.54
C ILE A 743 6.58 68.55 3.07
N ILE A 744 6.84 67.41 2.43
CA ILE A 744 6.46 67.16 1.05
C ILE A 744 5.32 66.14 1.06
N VAL A 745 4.19 66.45 0.44
CA VAL A 745 3.04 65.53 0.34
C VAL A 745 2.78 65.23 -1.13
N THR A 746 2.89 63.96 -1.52
CA THR A 746 2.75 63.49 -2.90
C THR A 746 1.66 62.43 -3.02
N LYS A 747 1.21 62.20 -4.26
CA LYS A 747 0.36 61.05 -4.63
C LYS A 747 1.14 59.72 -4.60
#